data_AF-R7T3Z1-F1
#
_entry.id   AF-R7T3Z1-F1
#
_cell.length_a   1.000
_cell.length_b   1.000
_cell.length_c   1.000
_cell.angle_alpha   90.00
_cell.angle_beta   90.00
_cell.angle_gamma   90.00
#
_symmetry.space_group_name_H-M   'P 1'
#
loop_
_entity.id
_entity.type
_entity.pdbx_description
1 polymer ?
#
loop_
_entity_poly.entity_id
_entity_poly.type
_entity_poly.pdbx_seq_one_letter_code
_entity_poly.pdbx_strand_id
1 'polypeptide(L)'
;YGNLTACQFLANLCTLLFYTRANEESALTQDACSLFISIAKEYGGSQRSQENWAPNMPWLYYFEDADRVLTDTSIPTEFTFPNMVVPLKAAKFTANGTFIGYADVSNGLLQLCKNTRSIQDAAYVFGTTYEQKCDISVQDLFETSSDEMFFYDLYLEFVDNGQKQLYAVPALVTNYVDENGRTVNQERDKREWQLTRRFFLVDILSGIQDSSTPAGNIAKVIAKVTPLHFELQPDQSSGLIYPPYVEITYDYATIEDLEAERSVQIEFKVDYRMSLSKYNKDISIAAGTLSGVAFIYAFFITWGWSRRAGKIAIDFVTLVKFALHLCGCLANVFFVVTFGASLWWWIFYKRQTNVYLIVPSDDQNTPFMGYLASAFALKFLQLIHMIICQVTVDIFFVDWERPQGGAVLSSGESKTKDPSVSIWRTYFVANEWNEIQTCRKINPIFQLFVVVLFLEVIGFGNLATQDPKSSFTLSSTEYHSPSSETFRFCIVALVYLLVALVQWIFHTFIYERFVEDKVRQYVDLCSMSNISVFILENDLFGYYIHGRSVHGRADTGMKEMHENLKREEEDLCGQRGLLPNTEQQTFQMAVQRKLRNQYDRVIQPIQNPGQGAGNAGRSGGRGSQIDPQTQKSIHAYTVLNRFLQGFIDHSLRDIDYIIKDKVLLENLLNMEFTDPLEHGYFYNDSGHSFDAVLFFGNEMTLTLFEILFFSLVDVIFHSYVLAAILTFFLMQVIVMIRDSLGQNNLATKTLVDQRFLI
;
A
#
# COMPACT_ATOMS: atom_id res chain seq x y z
N TYR A 1 23.63 31.70 -56.43
CA TYR A 1 23.81 30.41 -55.72
C TYR A 1 22.42 29.87 -55.43
N GLY A 2 22.02 28.76 -56.06
CA GLY A 2 20.62 28.29 -56.07
C GLY A 2 20.50 26.76 -56.11
N ASN A 3 21.50 26.05 -55.57
CA ASN A 3 21.49 24.60 -55.50
C ASN A 3 20.98 24.14 -54.13
N LEU A 4 19.67 23.89 -54.04
CA LEU A 4 19.00 23.43 -52.82
C LEU A 4 19.65 22.16 -52.25
N THR A 5 20.10 21.25 -53.11
CA THR A 5 20.78 20.00 -52.71
C THR A 5 22.08 20.29 -51.96
N ALA A 6 22.85 21.30 -52.38
CA ALA A 6 24.08 21.69 -51.68
C ALA A 6 23.80 22.30 -50.29
N CYS A 7 22.70 23.06 -50.15
CA CYS A 7 22.25 23.58 -48.86
C CYS A 7 21.76 22.46 -47.92
N GLN A 8 21.08 21.45 -48.46
CA GLN A 8 20.68 20.24 -47.73
C GLN A 8 21.89 19.40 -47.32
N PHE A 9 22.91 19.30 -48.19
CA PHE A 9 24.16 18.64 -47.85
C PHE A 9 24.88 19.34 -46.69
N LEU A 10 25.00 20.67 -46.73
CA LEU A 10 25.56 21.45 -45.64
C LEU A 10 24.78 21.26 -44.33
N ALA A 11 23.44 21.18 -44.41
CA ALA A 11 22.59 20.89 -43.27
C ALA A 11 22.83 19.51 -42.66
N ASN A 12 23.03 18.49 -43.49
CA ASN A 12 23.39 17.15 -43.05
C ASN A 12 24.74 17.14 -42.32
N LEU A 13 25.75 17.84 -42.87
CA LEU A 13 27.05 17.97 -42.22
C LEU A 13 26.95 18.64 -40.86
N CYS A 14 26.12 19.67 -40.72
CA CYS A 14 25.88 20.29 -39.42
C CYS A 14 25.17 19.34 -38.43
N THR A 15 24.24 18.51 -38.92
CA THR A 15 23.58 17.48 -38.10
C THR A 15 24.59 16.44 -37.59
N LEU A 16 25.56 16.03 -38.42
CA LEU A 16 26.64 15.11 -38.02
C LEU A 16 27.54 15.68 -36.91
N LEU A 17 27.67 17.01 -36.83
CA LEU A 17 28.37 17.71 -35.75
C LEU A 17 27.48 17.90 -34.51
N PHE A 18 26.33 17.22 -34.42
CA PHE A 18 25.32 17.42 -33.38
C PHE A 18 24.94 18.89 -33.18
N TYR A 19 24.94 19.67 -34.27
CA TYR A 19 24.67 21.12 -34.25
C TYR A 19 25.67 21.98 -33.46
N THR A 20 26.77 21.40 -32.96
CA THR A 20 27.80 22.11 -32.22
C THR A 20 28.46 23.19 -33.08
N ARG A 21 28.86 24.28 -32.42
CA ARG A 21 29.48 25.44 -33.05
C ARG A 21 30.88 25.63 -32.49
N ALA A 22 31.85 25.87 -33.35
CA ALA A 22 33.20 26.21 -32.98
C ALA A 22 33.26 27.61 -32.35
N ASN A 23 33.98 27.73 -31.24
CA ASN A 23 34.17 29.01 -30.54
C ASN A 23 34.95 29.99 -31.43
N GLU A 24 34.61 31.28 -31.35
CA GLU A 24 35.22 32.36 -32.15
C GLU A 24 36.75 32.44 -32.00
N GLU A 25 37.35 31.91 -30.93
CA GLU A 25 38.80 31.88 -30.71
C GLU A 25 39.54 30.85 -31.59
N SER A 26 38.83 29.89 -32.21
CA SER A 26 39.39 28.84 -33.08
C SER A 26 39.28 29.20 -34.58
N ALA A 27 39.59 30.46 -34.93
CA ALA A 27 39.33 31.10 -36.23
C ALA A 27 40.08 30.52 -37.47
N LEU A 28 40.68 29.33 -37.40
CA LEU A 28 41.42 28.72 -38.52
C LEU A 28 40.60 27.72 -39.34
N THR A 29 39.44 27.26 -38.84
CA THR A 29 38.53 26.37 -39.59
C THR A 29 37.07 26.71 -39.29
N GLN A 30 36.37 27.30 -40.26
CA GLN A 30 34.92 27.49 -40.19
C GLN A 30 34.24 26.11 -40.27
N ASP A 31 33.52 25.73 -39.23
CA ASP A 31 32.77 24.47 -39.16
C ASP A 31 31.49 24.52 -40.02
N ALA A 32 30.90 23.35 -40.29
CA ALA A 32 29.73 23.26 -41.16
C ALA A 32 28.51 24.02 -40.60
N CYS A 33 28.33 24.02 -39.27
CA CYS A 33 27.22 24.71 -38.60
C CYS A 33 27.37 26.24 -38.63
N SER A 34 28.57 26.78 -38.37
CA SER A 34 28.77 28.24 -38.45
C SER A 34 28.69 28.73 -39.89
N LEU A 35 29.15 27.93 -40.87
CA LEU A 35 28.96 28.23 -42.29
C LEU A 35 27.47 28.21 -42.68
N PHE A 36 26.70 27.26 -42.17
CA PHE A 36 25.25 27.20 -42.41
C PHE A 36 24.55 28.47 -41.90
N ILE A 37 24.86 28.89 -40.68
CA ILE A 37 24.26 30.07 -40.05
C ILE A 37 24.72 31.36 -40.73
N SER A 38 26.00 31.48 -41.11
CA SER A 38 26.50 32.68 -41.80
C SER A 38 25.81 32.89 -43.14
N ILE A 39 25.65 31.81 -43.92
CA ILE A 39 24.91 31.83 -45.18
C ILE A 39 23.44 32.19 -44.94
N ALA A 40 22.79 31.58 -43.94
CA ALA A 40 21.39 31.88 -43.61
C ALA A 40 21.20 33.37 -43.23
N LYS A 41 22.12 33.94 -42.44
CA LYS A 41 22.12 35.37 -42.08
C LYS A 41 22.34 36.28 -43.28
N GLU A 42 23.19 35.90 -44.23
CA GLU A 42 23.48 36.68 -45.44
C GLU A 42 22.27 36.78 -46.37
N TYR A 43 21.53 35.67 -46.56
CA TYR A 43 20.31 35.68 -47.38
C TYR A 43 19.17 36.47 -46.73
N GLY A 44 19.07 36.43 -45.40
CA GLY A 44 18.05 37.12 -44.64
C GLY A 44 16.61 36.67 -44.95
N GLY A 45 15.69 37.00 -44.05
CA GLY A 45 14.25 36.77 -44.24
C GLY A 45 13.66 35.69 -43.33
N SER A 46 12.33 35.79 -43.19
CA SER A 46 11.50 34.86 -42.42
C SER A 46 10.54 34.17 -43.40
N GLN A 47 10.51 32.84 -43.42
CA GLN A 47 9.51 32.08 -44.17
C GLN A 47 8.50 31.45 -43.20
N ARG A 48 7.20 31.45 -43.60
CA ARG A 48 6.08 30.86 -42.83
C ARG A 48 6.07 31.20 -41.34
N SER A 49 6.27 32.48 -41.02
CA SER A 49 6.28 33.01 -39.63
C SER A 49 7.42 32.52 -38.73
N GLN A 50 8.41 31.80 -39.27
CA GLN A 50 9.61 31.37 -38.55
C GLN A 50 10.74 32.39 -38.77
N GLU A 51 11.24 32.97 -37.68
CA GLU A 51 12.38 33.88 -37.73
C GLU A 51 13.64 33.17 -38.23
N ASN A 52 14.39 33.82 -39.13
CA ASN A 52 15.65 33.33 -39.71
C ASN A 52 15.55 32.07 -40.59
N TRP A 53 14.35 31.68 -41.04
CA TRP A 53 14.23 30.70 -42.13
C TRP A 53 14.50 31.36 -43.49
N ALA A 54 15.78 31.35 -43.89
CA ALA A 54 16.25 31.94 -45.14
C ALA A 54 15.68 31.24 -46.39
N PRO A 55 15.34 31.99 -47.45
CA PRO A 55 14.82 31.42 -48.69
C PRO A 55 15.85 30.49 -49.36
N ASN A 56 15.39 29.33 -49.84
CA ASN A 56 16.20 28.27 -50.46
C ASN A 56 17.21 27.56 -49.53
N MET A 57 17.12 27.77 -48.22
CA MET A 57 17.85 27.00 -47.20
C MET A 57 16.88 26.09 -46.42
N PRO A 58 17.32 24.89 -45.98
CA PRO A 58 16.53 24.11 -45.03
C PRO A 58 16.42 24.84 -43.69
N TRP A 59 15.38 24.54 -42.93
CA TRP A 59 15.21 25.05 -41.58
C TRP A 59 15.72 23.99 -40.59
N LEU A 60 16.71 24.34 -39.76
CA LEU A 60 17.39 23.40 -38.85
C LEU A 60 17.24 23.76 -37.35
N TYR A 61 17.22 25.05 -37.03
CA TYR A 61 17.24 25.55 -35.66
C TYR A 61 15.93 26.25 -35.32
N TYR A 62 15.40 25.98 -34.13
CA TYR A 62 14.43 26.88 -33.51
C TYR A 62 15.21 27.93 -32.72
N PHE A 63 15.16 29.18 -33.17
CA PHE A 63 15.81 30.30 -32.47
C PHE A 63 14.93 30.93 -31.39
N GLU A 64 13.65 30.55 -31.35
CA GLU A 64 12.71 30.93 -30.31
C GLU A 64 12.94 30.12 -29.04
N ASP A 65 12.48 30.64 -27.89
CA ASP A 65 12.49 29.92 -26.62
C ASP A 65 11.81 28.54 -26.79
N ALA A 66 12.51 27.46 -26.44
CA ALA A 66 11.99 26.11 -26.62
C ALA A 66 10.65 25.88 -25.89
N ASP A 67 10.45 26.51 -24.74
CA ASP A 67 9.17 26.48 -24.02
C ASP A 67 8.00 27.00 -24.86
N ARG A 68 8.20 28.06 -25.67
CA ARG A 68 7.16 28.60 -26.57
C ARG A 68 6.85 27.65 -27.71
N VAL A 69 7.89 27.06 -28.31
CA VAL A 69 7.74 26.08 -29.40
C VAL A 69 6.98 24.84 -28.91
N LEU A 70 7.29 24.36 -27.70
CA LEU A 70 6.67 23.18 -27.10
C LEU A 70 5.31 23.46 -26.46
N THR A 71 4.87 24.72 -26.37
CA THR A 71 3.54 25.10 -25.85
C THR A 71 2.66 25.76 -26.92
N ASP A 72 3.03 25.65 -28.20
CA ASP A 72 2.20 26.14 -29.29
C ASP A 72 0.85 25.40 -29.31
N THR A 73 -0.21 26.14 -29.61
CA THR A 73 -1.60 25.66 -29.64
C THR A 73 -2.15 25.59 -31.06
N SER A 74 -1.28 25.73 -32.07
CA SER A 74 -1.65 25.74 -33.49
C SER A 74 -2.14 24.40 -34.05
N ILE A 75 -2.05 23.30 -33.29
CA ILE A 75 -2.53 21.96 -33.70
C ILE A 75 -3.99 21.80 -33.24
N PRO A 76 -4.99 21.85 -34.14
CA PRO A 76 -6.41 21.74 -33.78
C PRO A 76 -6.91 20.29 -33.67
N THR A 77 -6.04 19.29 -33.89
CA THR A 77 -6.45 17.88 -33.90
C THR A 77 -6.86 17.42 -32.51
N GLU A 78 -8.11 16.99 -32.39
CA GLU A 78 -8.63 16.32 -31.19
C GLU A 78 -8.26 14.84 -31.21
N PHE A 79 -7.49 14.40 -30.22
CA PHE A 79 -7.10 13.01 -30.08
C PHE A 79 -8.07 12.21 -29.19
N THR A 80 -8.42 11.00 -29.63
CA THR A 80 -9.45 10.16 -28.99
C THR A 80 -8.95 8.75 -28.69
N PHE A 81 -9.50 8.13 -27.65
CA PHE A 81 -9.35 6.71 -27.34
C PHE A 81 -10.61 5.90 -27.70
N PRO A 82 -10.48 4.59 -27.99
CA PRO A 82 -9.25 3.84 -28.28
C PRO A 82 -8.91 3.80 -29.78
N ASN A 83 -7.66 3.44 -30.13
CA ASN A 83 -7.17 3.11 -31.49
C ASN A 83 -6.89 4.27 -32.47
N MET A 84 -6.75 5.50 -32.00
CA MET A 84 -6.29 6.56 -32.89
C MET A 84 -4.80 6.38 -33.17
N VAL A 85 -4.41 6.31 -34.44
CA VAL A 85 -3.00 6.28 -34.86
C VAL A 85 -2.52 7.72 -35.02
N VAL A 86 -1.38 8.05 -34.42
CA VAL A 86 -0.76 9.35 -34.56
C VAL A 86 -0.16 9.46 -35.97
N PRO A 87 -0.60 10.42 -36.81
CA PRO A 87 -0.18 10.52 -38.21
C PRO A 87 1.20 11.21 -38.33
N LEU A 88 2.25 10.50 -37.94
CA LEU A 88 3.63 10.98 -38.04
C LEU A 88 4.27 10.61 -39.39
N LYS A 89 5.02 11.55 -39.97
CA LYS A 89 5.73 11.36 -41.24
C LYS A 89 7.18 11.81 -41.11
N ALA A 90 8.10 11.01 -41.62
CA ALA A 90 9.51 11.34 -41.68
C ALA A 90 9.91 11.73 -43.11
N ALA A 91 10.44 12.93 -43.29
CA ALA A 91 11.09 13.34 -44.53
C ALA A 91 12.51 12.75 -44.58
N LYS A 92 12.82 12.00 -45.65
CA LYS A 92 14.11 11.32 -45.81
C LYS A 92 15.06 12.08 -46.72
N PHE A 93 16.29 12.27 -46.27
CA PHE A 93 17.38 12.87 -47.05
C PHE A 93 18.57 11.91 -47.10
N THR A 94 19.17 11.75 -48.28
CA THR A 94 20.44 11.03 -48.41
C THR A 94 21.60 11.86 -47.85
N ALA A 95 22.74 11.22 -47.61
CA ALA A 95 23.98 11.90 -47.26
C ALA A 95 24.34 13.05 -48.20
N ASN A 96 24.12 12.89 -49.52
CA ASN A 96 24.40 13.90 -50.55
C ASN A 96 23.41 15.09 -50.56
N GLY A 97 22.42 15.11 -49.66
CA GLY A 97 21.43 16.17 -49.56
C GLY A 97 20.23 16.02 -50.52
N THR A 98 20.09 14.87 -51.20
CA THR A 98 18.92 14.63 -52.05
C THR A 98 17.71 14.24 -51.21
N PHE A 99 16.58 14.91 -51.45
CA PHE A 99 15.31 14.59 -50.82
C PHE A 99 14.66 13.38 -51.51
N ILE A 100 14.39 12.32 -50.76
CA ILE A 100 13.81 11.07 -51.28
C ILE A 100 12.28 11.16 -51.30
N GLY A 101 11.71 11.68 -50.21
CA GLY A 101 10.26 11.77 -50.02
C GLY A 101 9.85 11.72 -48.56
N TYR A 102 8.55 11.86 -48.33
CA TYR A 102 7.92 11.62 -47.04
C TYR A 102 7.58 10.13 -46.91
N ALA A 103 8.03 9.51 -45.83
CA ALA A 103 7.70 8.15 -45.46
C ALA A 103 6.84 8.14 -44.19
N ASP A 104 5.96 7.15 -44.09
CA ASP A 104 5.28 6.86 -42.84
C ASP A 104 6.29 6.31 -41.82
N VAL A 105 6.11 6.65 -40.54
CA VAL A 105 6.99 6.14 -39.48
C VAL A 105 6.66 4.70 -39.08
N SER A 106 5.47 4.22 -39.48
CA SER A 106 5.07 2.81 -39.33
C SER A 106 6.07 1.84 -39.97
N ASN A 107 6.04 0.58 -39.54
CA ASN A 107 6.98 -0.49 -39.87
C ASN A 107 8.39 -0.30 -39.27
N GLY A 108 8.48 0.35 -38.11
CA GLY A 108 9.72 0.47 -37.35
C GLY A 108 10.78 1.36 -38.00
N LEU A 109 10.39 2.37 -38.79
CA LEU A 109 11.34 3.23 -39.50
C LEU A 109 12.33 3.93 -38.57
N LEU A 110 11.84 4.36 -37.40
CA LEU A 110 12.62 5.06 -36.38
C LEU A 110 13.18 4.13 -35.30
N GLN A 111 12.88 2.83 -35.36
CA GLN A 111 13.23 1.84 -34.34
C GLN A 111 14.40 0.98 -34.82
N LEU A 112 15.54 1.08 -34.14
CA LEU A 112 16.70 0.23 -34.45
C LEU A 112 16.50 -1.23 -34.03
N CYS A 113 15.66 -1.47 -33.03
CA CYS A 113 15.34 -2.80 -32.55
C CYS A 113 14.34 -3.52 -33.47
N LYS A 114 14.78 -4.60 -34.11
CA LYS A 114 13.93 -5.42 -35.01
C LYS A 114 12.86 -6.16 -34.20
N ASN A 115 11.59 -6.03 -34.61
CA ASN A 115 10.48 -6.82 -34.06
C ASN A 115 9.39 -7.02 -35.12
N THR A 116 8.29 -7.70 -34.77
CA THR A 116 7.13 -7.85 -35.64
C THR A 116 6.49 -6.48 -35.89
N ARG A 117 6.04 -6.23 -37.13
CA ARG A 117 5.42 -4.95 -37.52
C ARG A 117 4.29 -4.52 -36.59
N SER A 118 3.43 -5.45 -36.15
CA SER A 118 2.34 -5.16 -35.20
C SER A 118 2.82 -4.58 -33.87
N ILE A 119 3.96 -5.06 -33.36
CA ILE A 119 4.56 -4.59 -32.12
C ILE A 119 5.22 -3.23 -32.33
N GLN A 120 5.90 -3.05 -33.45
CA GLN A 120 6.56 -1.78 -33.79
C GLN A 120 5.54 -0.65 -34.03
N ASP A 121 4.42 -0.97 -34.69
CA ASP A 121 3.36 -0.01 -35.00
C ASP A 121 2.54 0.40 -33.76
N ALA A 122 2.57 -0.41 -32.69
CA ALA A 122 1.91 -0.08 -31.43
C ALA A 122 2.45 1.23 -30.80
N ALA A 123 3.72 1.58 -31.10
CA ALA A 123 4.33 2.84 -30.66
C ALA A 123 3.58 4.09 -31.13
N TYR A 124 2.87 4.00 -32.26
CA TYR A 124 2.16 5.12 -32.86
C TYR A 124 0.65 5.08 -32.57
N VAL A 125 0.19 4.18 -31.69
CA VAL A 125 -1.18 4.20 -31.18
C VAL A 125 -1.24 5.22 -30.03
N PHE A 126 -2.08 6.24 -30.20
CA PHE A 126 -2.21 7.32 -29.24
C PHE A 126 -2.65 6.78 -27.87
N GLY A 127 -1.91 7.16 -26.82
CA GLY A 127 -2.16 6.79 -25.43
C GLY A 127 -1.52 5.48 -24.96
N THR A 128 -0.93 4.69 -25.86
CA THR A 128 -0.17 3.48 -25.49
C THR A 128 1.26 3.86 -25.15
N THR A 129 1.65 3.75 -23.87
CA THR A 129 3.05 3.91 -23.48
C THR A 129 3.87 2.79 -24.10
N TYR A 130 4.82 3.16 -24.95
CA TYR A 130 5.65 2.21 -25.67
C TYR A 130 7.07 2.25 -25.15
N GLU A 131 7.67 1.09 -24.96
CA GLU A 131 9.06 0.93 -24.57
C GLU A 131 9.62 -0.32 -25.25
N GLN A 132 10.71 -0.12 -25.98
CA GLN A 132 11.45 -1.18 -26.64
C GLN A 132 12.95 -1.01 -26.32
N LYS A 133 13.51 -2.04 -25.68
CA LYS A 133 14.94 -2.13 -25.35
C LYS A 133 15.52 -3.36 -26.03
N CYS A 134 16.66 -3.20 -26.70
CA CYS A 134 17.41 -4.33 -27.25
C CYS A 134 18.91 -4.07 -27.18
N ASP A 135 19.67 -5.15 -27.08
CA ASP A 135 21.12 -5.10 -27.16
C ASP A 135 21.53 -5.45 -28.60
N ILE A 136 22.15 -4.50 -29.29
CA ILE A 136 22.67 -4.72 -30.64
C ILE A 136 24.18 -4.95 -30.54
N SER A 137 24.66 -6.03 -31.16
CA SER A 137 26.09 -6.29 -31.24
C SER A 137 26.78 -5.18 -32.04
N VAL A 138 27.94 -4.71 -31.58
CA VAL A 138 28.76 -3.78 -32.36
C VAL A 138 29.09 -4.39 -33.72
N GLN A 139 29.27 -5.70 -33.82
CA GLN A 139 29.46 -6.38 -35.11
C GLN A 139 28.29 -6.16 -36.07
N ASP A 140 27.05 -6.31 -35.60
CA ASP A 140 25.85 -6.10 -36.44
C ASP A 140 25.74 -4.64 -36.89
N LEU A 141 26.11 -3.68 -36.04
CA LEU A 141 26.16 -2.26 -36.37
C LEU A 141 27.24 -1.95 -37.42
N PHE A 142 28.35 -2.69 -37.39
CA PHE A 142 29.43 -2.57 -38.36
C PHE A 142 29.12 -3.28 -39.68
N GLU A 143 28.43 -4.43 -39.68
CA GLU A 143 28.05 -5.22 -40.87
C GLU A 143 26.80 -4.69 -41.60
N THR A 144 25.83 -4.12 -40.87
CA THR A 144 24.64 -3.44 -41.44
C THR A 144 25.02 -2.14 -42.20
N SER A 145 26.32 -1.79 -42.26
CA SER A 145 26.88 -0.67 -43.03
C SER A 145 26.76 -0.77 -44.55
N SER A 146 26.15 -1.83 -45.06
CA SER A 146 25.82 -1.97 -46.48
C SER A 146 24.55 -1.20 -46.89
N ASP A 147 23.77 -0.69 -45.93
CA ASP A 147 22.60 0.17 -46.17
C ASP A 147 22.95 1.67 -46.18
N GLU A 148 22.26 2.44 -47.03
CA GLU A 148 22.44 3.90 -47.14
C GLU A 148 22.05 4.63 -45.84
N MET A 149 22.88 5.58 -45.40
CA MET A 149 22.55 6.48 -44.29
C MET A 149 21.50 7.52 -44.71
N PHE A 150 20.47 7.66 -43.87
CA PHE A 150 19.42 8.67 -44.04
C PHE A 150 19.37 9.65 -42.88
N PHE A 151 19.04 10.90 -43.22
CA PHE A 151 18.66 11.94 -42.28
C PHE A 151 17.14 12.14 -42.30
N TYR A 152 16.57 12.40 -41.14
CA TYR A 152 15.14 12.48 -40.92
C TYR A 152 14.74 13.86 -40.39
N ASP A 153 13.73 14.48 -41.01
CA ASP A 153 12.95 15.55 -40.38
C ASP A 153 11.55 15.00 -40.07
N LEU A 154 11.13 15.06 -38.80
CA LEU A 154 9.85 14.52 -38.36
C LEU A 154 8.73 15.56 -38.46
N TYR A 155 7.55 15.12 -38.91
CA TYR A 155 6.36 15.95 -39.04
C TYR A 155 5.13 15.25 -38.50
N LEU A 156 4.22 16.01 -37.89
CA LEU A 156 2.87 15.58 -37.53
C LEU A 156 1.89 16.09 -38.59
N GLU A 157 1.17 15.20 -39.26
CA GLU A 157 0.11 15.58 -40.20
C GLU A 157 -1.17 15.92 -39.45
N PHE A 158 -1.70 17.12 -39.65
CA PHE A 158 -2.99 17.53 -39.08
C PHE A 158 -3.89 18.13 -40.15
N VAL A 159 -5.19 18.17 -39.87
CA VAL A 159 -6.18 18.78 -40.78
C VAL A 159 -6.67 20.06 -40.15
N ASP A 160 -6.40 21.18 -40.81
CA ASP A 160 -6.94 22.48 -40.46
C ASP A 160 -7.81 23.02 -41.59
N ASN A 161 -9.06 23.40 -41.27
CA ASN A 161 -10.04 23.90 -42.23
C ASN A 161 -10.21 23.02 -43.50
N GLY A 162 -10.09 21.69 -43.35
CA GLY A 162 -10.19 20.71 -44.44
C GLY A 162 -8.93 20.56 -45.30
N GLN A 163 -7.84 21.28 -45.01
CA GLN A 163 -6.54 21.13 -45.66
C GLN A 163 -5.57 20.34 -44.80
N LYS A 164 -4.83 19.40 -45.43
CA LYS A 164 -3.75 18.67 -44.76
C LYS A 164 -2.53 19.58 -44.61
N GLN A 165 -2.10 19.76 -43.37
CA GLN A 165 -0.91 20.52 -43.01
C GLN A 165 0.08 19.61 -42.28
N LEU A 166 1.36 19.99 -42.31
CA LEU A 166 2.44 19.29 -41.62
C LEU A 166 3.02 20.23 -40.57
N TYR A 167 2.90 19.84 -39.30
CA TYR A 167 3.60 20.49 -38.20
C TYR A 167 5.00 19.91 -38.07
N ALA A 168 6.03 20.74 -37.98
CA ALA A 168 7.40 20.26 -37.81
C ALA A 168 7.63 19.83 -36.35
N VAL A 169 7.95 18.56 -36.13
CA VAL A 169 8.23 18.02 -34.79
C VAL A 169 9.67 18.39 -34.41
N PRO A 170 9.91 19.12 -33.30
CA PRO A 170 11.26 19.43 -32.85
C PRO A 170 12.05 18.18 -32.41
N ALA A 171 13.37 18.24 -32.58
CA ALA A 171 14.33 17.26 -32.09
C ALA A 171 15.21 17.89 -31.01
N LEU A 172 15.27 17.27 -29.84
CA LEU A 172 16.10 17.65 -28.71
C LEU A 172 17.33 16.73 -28.66
N VAL A 173 18.49 17.24 -29.04
CA VAL A 173 19.75 16.49 -29.00
C VAL A 173 20.40 16.67 -27.63
N THR A 174 20.41 15.64 -26.78
CA THR A 174 20.80 15.77 -25.36
C THR A 174 22.31 16.02 -25.16
N ASN A 175 23.13 15.54 -26.08
CA ASN A 175 24.58 15.72 -26.11
C ASN A 175 24.99 16.99 -26.90
N TYR A 176 24.05 17.89 -27.19
CA TYR A 176 24.33 19.20 -27.76
C TYR A 176 25.20 20.04 -26.82
N VAL A 177 26.22 20.69 -27.38
CA VAL A 177 27.12 21.61 -26.67
C VAL A 177 27.03 22.98 -27.33
N ASP A 178 26.76 24.00 -26.51
CA ASP A 178 26.69 25.39 -26.97
C ASP A 178 28.09 25.99 -27.25
N GLU A 179 28.13 27.22 -27.76
CA GLU A 179 29.38 27.97 -28.03
C GLU A 179 30.22 28.24 -26.76
N ASN A 180 29.64 28.05 -25.57
CA ASN A 180 30.32 28.24 -24.30
C ASN A 180 30.78 26.90 -23.69
N GLY A 181 30.59 25.78 -24.38
CA GLY A 181 30.93 24.45 -23.87
C GLY A 181 29.92 23.87 -22.87
N ARG A 182 28.70 24.43 -22.76
CA ARG A 182 27.63 23.98 -21.86
C ARG A 182 26.66 23.03 -22.57
N THR A 183 26.23 21.99 -21.86
CA THR A 183 25.20 21.04 -22.30
C THR A 183 23.80 21.51 -21.92
N VAL A 184 23.32 22.55 -22.61
CA VAL A 184 22.07 23.24 -22.25
C VAL A 184 20.81 22.35 -22.32
N ASN A 185 20.82 21.31 -23.17
CA ASN A 185 19.70 20.38 -23.32
C ASN A 185 19.58 19.35 -22.17
N GLN A 186 20.48 19.40 -21.18
CA GLN A 186 20.40 18.57 -19.96
C GLN A 186 19.89 19.36 -18.75
N GLU A 187 19.71 20.68 -18.88
CA GLU A 187 19.21 21.54 -17.82
C GLU A 187 17.72 21.29 -17.55
N ARG A 188 17.28 21.54 -16.31
CA ARG A 188 15.87 21.35 -15.93
C ARG A 188 14.92 22.40 -16.52
N ASP A 189 15.44 23.59 -16.80
CA ASP A 189 14.65 24.68 -17.37
C ASP A 189 14.57 24.51 -18.89
N LYS A 190 13.36 24.22 -19.40
CA LYS A 190 13.09 24.08 -20.85
C LYS A 190 13.45 25.33 -21.63
N ARG A 191 13.55 26.51 -21.00
CA ARG A 191 13.89 27.77 -21.69
C ARG A 191 15.33 27.83 -22.16
N GLU A 192 16.23 27.08 -21.52
CA GLU A 192 17.64 27.03 -21.94
C GLU A 192 17.87 26.03 -23.08
N TRP A 193 16.87 25.20 -23.41
CA TRP A 193 17.01 24.17 -24.43
C TRP A 193 17.13 24.76 -25.84
N GLN A 194 18.02 24.18 -26.61
CA GLN A 194 18.17 24.42 -28.05
C GLN A 194 17.49 23.28 -28.81
N LEU A 195 16.33 23.57 -29.40
CA LEU A 195 15.61 22.64 -30.26
C LEU A 195 16.16 22.69 -31.70
N THR A 196 16.22 21.53 -32.33
CA THR A 196 16.65 21.34 -33.71
C THR A 196 15.61 20.54 -34.50
N ARG A 197 15.88 20.18 -35.76
CA ARG A 197 14.87 19.52 -36.63
C ARG A 197 15.32 18.20 -37.22
N ARG A 198 16.55 18.15 -37.72
CA ARG A 198 17.08 16.99 -38.43
C ARG A 198 17.84 16.07 -37.48
N PHE A 199 17.70 14.78 -37.67
CA PHE A 199 18.47 13.79 -36.93
C PHE A 199 18.77 12.57 -37.79
N PHE A 200 19.62 11.68 -37.30
CA PHE A 200 19.93 10.40 -37.91
C PHE A 200 19.93 9.32 -36.83
N LEU A 201 19.91 8.04 -37.24
CA LEU A 201 19.91 6.93 -36.28
C LEU A 201 21.28 6.24 -36.17
N VAL A 202 21.97 6.11 -37.30
CA VAL A 202 23.31 5.51 -37.37
C VAL A 202 24.15 6.31 -38.34
N ASP A 203 25.34 6.71 -37.92
CA ASP A 203 26.35 7.36 -38.74
C ASP A 203 27.39 6.36 -39.23
N ILE A 204 27.62 6.37 -40.54
CA ILE A 204 28.62 5.55 -41.22
C ILE A 204 29.71 6.41 -41.88
N LEU A 205 29.65 7.74 -41.78
CA LEU A 205 30.45 8.69 -42.56
C LEU A 205 31.49 9.44 -41.72
N SER A 206 31.13 9.94 -40.53
CA SER A 206 32.00 10.88 -39.78
C SER A 206 33.19 10.22 -39.05
N GLY A 207 33.22 8.89 -38.98
CA GLY A 207 34.17 8.11 -38.16
C GLY A 207 35.36 7.50 -38.90
N ILE A 208 35.56 7.74 -40.19
CA ILE A 208 36.63 7.11 -40.97
C ILE A 208 37.87 8.02 -40.94
N GLN A 209 38.91 7.65 -40.17
CA GLN A 209 40.21 8.32 -40.28
C GLN A 209 40.99 7.86 -41.51
N ASP A 210 41.71 8.80 -42.12
CA ASP A 210 42.44 8.63 -43.36
C ASP A 210 43.50 7.52 -43.24
N SER A 211 43.61 6.70 -44.30
CA SER A 211 44.37 5.43 -44.40
C SER A 211 45.90 5.48 -44.17
N SER A 212 46.42 6.57 -43.61
CA SER A 212 47.86 6.83 -43.40
C SER A 212 48.33 6.71 -41.94
N THR A 213 47.44 6.58 -40.96
CA THR A 213 47.77 6.28 -39.56
C THR A 213 47.54 4.79 -39.25
N PRO A 214 48.43 4.11 -38.50
CA PRO A 214 48.25 2.70 -38.18
C PRO A 214 47.05 2.55 -37.24
N ALA A 215 46.02 1.82 -37.68
CA ALA A 215 44.89 1.35 -36.87
C ALA A 215 44.21 2.41 -35.97
N GLY A 216 43.87 3.57 -36.52
CA GLY A 216 43.16 4.63 -35.79
C GLY A 216 41.64 4.42 -35.76
N ASN A 217 41.13 3.91 -34.62
CA ASN A 217 39.75 3.91 -34.12
C ASN A 217 38.66 4.48 -35.06
N ILE A 218 38.09 3.62 -35.93
CA ILE A 218 36.81 3.93 -36.59
C ILE A 218 35.71 3.89 -35.53
N ALA A 219 35.11 5.04 -35.23
CA ALA A 219 33.99 5.13 -34.30
C ALA A 219 32.68 5.37 -35.08
N LYS A 220 31.67 4.53 -34.86
CA LYS A 220 30.32 4.79 -35.38
C LYS A 220 29.51 5.53 -34.35
N VAL A 221 28.76 6.54 -34.79
CA VAL A 221 27.82 7.25 -33.93
C VAL A 221 26.44 6.61 -34.06
N ILE A 222 25.80 6.31 -32.94
CA ILE A 222 24.49 5.64 -32.91
C ILE A 222 23.56 6.43 -32.00
N ALA A 223 22.31 6.61 -32.43
CA ALA A 223 21.24 7.10 -31.59
C ALA A 223 20.87 6.02 -30.57
N LYS A 224 21.31 6.20 -29.33
CA LYS A 224 21.17 5.25 -28.23
C LYS A 224 19.81 5.31 -27.57
N VAL A 225 19.30 6.53 -27.37
CA VAL A 225 18.04 6.79 -26.66
C VAL A 225 17.21 7.74 -27.52
N THR A 226 16.01 7.29 -27.88
CA THR A 226 15.12 8.01 -28.81
C THR A 226 13.66 8.12 -28.31
N PRO A 227 13.38 8.78 -27.16
CA PRO A 227 12.03 8.95 -26.69
C PRO A 227 11.24 9.97 -27.53
N LEU A 228 9.98 9.66 -27.77
CA LEU A 228 9.00 10.57 -28.37
C LEU A 228 8.00 10.99 -27.29
N HIS A 229 8.03 12.27 -26.94
CA HIS A 229 7.21 12.83 -25.87
C HIS A 229 5.95 13.48 -26.43
N PHE A 230 4.80 13.14 -25.83
CA PHE A 230 3.53 13.81 -26.06
C PHE A 230 3.05 14.48 -24.76
N GLU A 231 2.67 15.74 -24.84
CA GLU A 231 2.13 16.48 -23.69
C GLU A 231 0.70 16.94 -24.00
N LEU A 232 -0.27 16.63 -23.11
CA LEU A 232 -1.63 17.14 -23.25
C LEU A 232 -1.72 18.60 -22.83
N GLN A 233 -2.55 19.36 -23.55
CA GLN A 233 -2.86 20.73 -23.15
C GLN A 233 -3.71 20.73 -21.87
N PRO A 234 -3.39 21.58 -20.88
CA PRO A 234 -4.18 21.70 -19.66
C PRO A 234 -5.58 22.28 -19.95
N ASP A 235 -6.56 21.81 -19.19
CA ASP A 235 -7.90 22.40 -19.07
C ASP A 235 -8.84 22.33 -20.30
N GLN A 236 -8.53 21.56 -21.34
CA GLN A 236 -9.50 21.27 -22.43
C GLN A 236 -9.88 19.78 -22.50
N SER A 237 -11.18 19.48 -22.38
CA SER A 237 -11.74 18.12 -22.50
C SER A 237 -11.79 17.59 -23.95
N SER A 238 -11.04 18.21 -24.86
CA SER A 238 -11.04 17.99 -26.31
C SER A 238 -9.88 17.10 -26.79
N GLY A 239 -8.97 16.64 -25.91
CA GLY A 239 -7.86 15.76 -26.34
C GLY A 239 -6.82 16.47 -27.20
N LEU A 240 -6.64 17.78 -27.01
CA LEU A 240 -5.59 18.53 -27.69
C LEU A 240 -4.23 18.27 -27.04
N ILE A 241 -3.22 18.13 -27.89
CA ILE A 241 -1.83 18.00 -27.48
C ILE A 241 -1.06 19.28 -27.79
N TYR A 242 -0.02 19.51 -27.02
CA TYR A 242 1.07 20.36 -27.47
C TYR A 242 1.91 19.64 -28.54
N PRO A 243 2.74 20.38 -29.29
CA PRO A 243 3.67 19.80 -30.22
C PRO A 243 4.51 18.71 -29.57
N PRO A 244 4.49 17.47 -30.10
CA PRO A 244 5.38 16.44 -29.61
C PRO A 244 6.83 16.83 -29.96
N TYR A 245 7.80 16.23 -29.27
CA TYR A 245 9.22 16.36 -29.62
C TYR A 245 9.92 15.01 -29.45
N VAL A 246 10.94 14.79 -30.27
CA VAL A 246 11.80 13.61 -30.16
C VAL A 246 13.07 14.00 -29.42
N GLU A 247 13.42 13.26 -28.38
CA GLU A 247 14.68 13.40 -27.68
C GLU A 247 15.67 12.37 -28.24
N ILE A 248 16.92 12.77 -28.48
CA ILE A 248 17.93 11.92 -29.09
C ILE A 248 19.24 12.07 -28.35
N THR A 249 19.76 10.94 -27.87
CA THR A 249 21.10 10.84 -27.30
C THR A 249 21.98 10.01 -28.22
N TYR A 250 23.08 10.59 -28.70
CA TYR A 250 24.07 9.86 -29.50
C TYR A 250 25.20 9.31 -28.63
N ASP A 251 25.68 8.12 -28.98
CA ASP A 251 26.82 7.44 -28.36
C ASP A 251 27.77 6.91 -29.43
N TYR A 252 29.01 6.58 -29.05
CA TYR A 252 30.04 6.11 -29.96
C TYR A 252 30.31 4.61 -29.76
N ALA A 253 30.35 3.86 -30.85
CA ALA A 253 30.83 2.47 -30.88
C ALA A 253 32.20 2.43 -31.56
N THR A 254 33.23 2.03 -30.83
CA THR A 254 34.62 2.01 -31.32
C THR A 254 35.05 0.65 -31.85
N ILE A 255 36.19 0.59 -32.57
CA ILE A 255 36.80 -0.69 -32.97
C ILE A 255 37.19 -1.52 -31.73
N GLU A 256 37.60 -0.90 -30.62
CA GLU A 256 37.92 -1.62 -29.38
C GLU A 256 36.68 -2.35 -28.84
N ASP A 257 35.49 -1.75 -28.96
CA ASP A 257 34.23 -2.39 -28.59
C ASP A 257 33.84 -3.52 -29.55
N LEU A 258 34.22 -3.41 -30.83
CA LEU A 258 34.07 -4.47 -31.83
C LEU A 258 34.98 -5.66 -31.53
N GLU A 259 36.26 -5.43 -31.23
CA GLU A 259 37.23 -6.48 -30.86
C GLU A 259 36.87 -7.16 -29.53
N ALA A 260 36.22 -6.43 -28.62
CA ALA A 260 35.75 -6.94 -27.34
C ALA A 260 34.37 -7.61 -27.39
N GLU A 261 33.77 -7.75 -28.58
CA GLU A 261 32.41 -8.32 -28.79
C GLU A 261 31.34 -7.70 -27.88
N ARG A 262 31.43 -6.39 -27.64
CA ARG A 262 30.47 -5.68 -26.79
C ARG A 262 29.14 -5.48 -27.52
N SER A 263 28.06 -5.42 -26.74
CA SER A 263 26.75 -4.99 -27.21
C SER A 263 26.45 -3.58 -26.72
N VAL A 264 25.71 -2.83 -27.53
CA VAL A 264 25.18 -1.50 -27.18
C VAL A 264 23.68 -1.65 -26.94
N GLN A 265 23.23 -1.26 -25.75
CA GLN A 265 21.82 -1.20 -25.42
C GLN A 265 21.19 0.04 -26.06
N ILE A 266 20.14 -0.18 -26.85
CA ILE A 266 19.37 0.87 -27.52
C ILE A 266 17.94 0.89 -26.99
N GLU A 267 17.41 2.10 -26.79
CA GLU A 267 16.07 2.36 -26.28
C GLU A 267 15.26 3.25 -27.23
N PHE A 268 14.07 2.77 -27.60
CA PHE A 268 13.03 3.58 -28.24
C PHE A 268 11.80 3.59 -27.33
N LYS A 269 11.29 4.79 -27.00
CA LYS A 269 10.20 4.97 -26.04
C LYS A 269 9.20 5.99 -26.56
N VAL A 270 7.92 5.80 -26.25
CA VAL A 270 6.87 6.79 -26.49
C VAL A 270 6.11 6.99 -25.18
N ASP A 271 6.18 8.20 -24.63
CA ASP A 271 5.51 8.54 -23.37
C ASP A 271 4.57 9.72 -23.52
N TYR A 272 3.54 9.68 -22.68
CA TYR A 272 2.48 10.67 -22.63
C TYR A 272 2.52 11.34 -21.26
N ARG A 273 2.47 12.67 -21.24
CA ARG A 273 2.55 13.47 -20.02
C ARG A 273 1.39 14.46 -19.94
N MET A 274 1.08 14.82 -18.70
CA MET A 274 0.21 15.94 -18.40
C MET A 274 0.71 16.72 -17.18
N SER A 275 0.20 17.93 -17.00
CA SER A 275 0.36 18.66 -15.74
C SER A 275 -0.52 18.04 -14.64
N LEU A 276 0.12 17.47 -13.62
CA LEU A 276 -0.54 16.92 -12.44
C LEU A 276 -0.71 17.93 -11.29
N SER A 277 -0.32 19.18 -11.49
CA SER A 277 -0.30 20.21 -10.43
C SER A 277 -1.66 20.38 -9.72
N LYS A 278 -2.75 20.44 -10.50
CA LYS A 278 -4.13 20.52 -10.00
C LYS A 278 -4.52 19.27 -9.21
N TYR A 279 -4.28 18.09 -9.77
CA TYR A 279 -4.62 16.82 -9.13
C TYR A 279 -3.84 16.57 -7.84
N ASN A 280 -2.54 16.84 -7.83
CA ASN A 280 -1.71 16.74 -6.63
C ASN A 280 -2.18 17.70 -5.54
N LYS A 281 -2.62 18.91 -5.91
CA LYS A 281 -3.24 19.86 -4.98
C LYS A 281 -4.55 19.33 -4.43
N ASP A 282 -5.43 18.78 -5.26
CA ASP A 282 -6.72 18.22 -4.83
C ASP A 282 -6.54 17.02 -3.89
N ILE A 283 -5.61 16.11 -4.21
CA ILE A 283 -5.25 14.97 -3.34
C ILE A 283 -4.68 15.47 -2.01
N SER A 284 -3.81 16.48 -2.03
CA SER A 284 -3.24 17.06 -0.81
C SER A 284 -4.30 17.74 0.06
N ILE A 285 -5.28 18.43 -0.55
CA ILE A 285 -6.42 19.03 0.15
C ILE A 285 -7.30 17.94 0.78
N ALA A 286 -7.62 16.87 0.05
CA ALA A 286 -8.38 15.74 0.57
C ALA A 286 -7.65 15.06 1.75
N ALA A 287 -6.36 14.81 1.62
CA ALA A 287 -5.52 14.26 2.69
C ALA A 287 -5.49 15.20 3.91
N GLY A 288 -5.30 16.51 3.71
CA GLY A 288 -5.25 17.49 4.80
C GLY A 288 -6.58 17.63 5.55
N THR A 289 -7.69 17.73 4.82
CA THR A 289 -9.03 17.87 5.42
C THR A 289 -9.45 16.63 6.21
N LEU A 290 -9.27 15.43 5.65
CA LEU A 290 -9.57 14.19 6.35
C LEU A 290 -8.60 13.93 7.51
N SER A 291 -7.35 14.38 7.42
CA SER A 291 -6.40 14.32 8.54
C SER A 291 -6.85 15.20 9.72
N GLY A 292 -7.49 16.34 9.47
CA GLY A 292 -8.11 17.16 10.51
C GLY A 292 -9.24 16.44 11.24
N VAL A 293 -10.10 15.73 10.50
CA VAL A 293 -11.14 14.87 11.08
C VAL A 293 -10.52 13.71 11.87
N ALA A 294 -9.49 13.06 11.33
CA ALA A 294 -8.76 12.01 12.01
C ALA A 294 -8.10 12.48 13.31
N PHE A 295 -7.60 13.72 13.36
CA PHE A 295 -7.06 14.30 14.58
C PHE A 295 -8.12 14.44 15.67
N ILE A 296 -9.30 14.97 15.33
CA ILE A 296 -10.42 15.11 16.25
C ILE A 296 -10.90 13.73 16.72
N TYR A 297 -11.00 12.76 15.79
CA TYR A 297 -11.40 11.40 16.12
C TYR A 297 -10.38 10.69 17.04
N ALA A 298 -9.08 10.84 16.77
CA ALA A 298 -8.01 10.33 17.63
C ALA A 298 -8.05 10.96 19.03
N PHE A 299 -8.42 12.25 19.11
CA PHE A 299 -8.62 12.93 20.39
C PHE A 299 -9.78 12.30 21.17
N PHE A 300 -10.92 12.05 20.53
CA PHE A 300 -12.06 11.39 21.18
C PHE A 300 -11.72 9.98 21.67
N ILE A 301 -11.04 9.17 20.85
CA ILE A 301 -10.60 7.82 21.26
C ILE A 301 -9.67 7.90 22.47
N THR A 302 -8.67 8.79 22.43
CA THR A 302 -7.72 8.95 23.52
C THR A 302 -8.38 9.47 24.78
N TRP A 303 -9.34 10.39 24.64
CA TRP A 303 -10.13 10.90 25.76
C TRP A 303 -10.97 9.80 26.40
N GLY A 304 -11.65 8.97 25.61
CA GLY A 304 -12.35 7.78 26.08
C GLY A 304 -11.43 6.82 26.82
N TRP A 305 -10.25 6.52 26.24
CA TRP A 305 -9.23 5.70 26.89
C TRP A 305 -8.74 6.32 28.21
N SER A 306 -8.47 7.62 28.25
CA SER A 306 -7.97 8.32 29.45
C SER A 306 -8.95 8.21 30.61
N ARG A 307 -10.26 8.33 30.32
CA ARG A 307 -11.33 8.12 31.30
C ARG A 307 -11.42 6.67 31.76
N ARG A 308 -11.35 5.71 30.83
CA ARG A 308 -11.33 4.26 31.12
C ARG A 308 -10.10 3.82 31.91
N ALA A 309 -8.98 4.52 31.78
CA ALA A 309 -7.78 4.34 32.60
C ALA A 309 -7.86 5.09 33.95
N GLY A 310 -8.91 5.88 34.19
CA GLY A 310 -9.07 6.63 35.44
C GLY A 310 -8.11 7.79 35.63
N LYS A 311 -7.52 8.32 34.56
CA LYS A 311 -6.60 9.46 34.65
C LYS A 311 -7.38 10.77 34.78
N ILE A 312 -6.90 11.65 35.67
CA ILE A 312 -7.50 12.98 35.89
C ILE A 312 -6.70 14.06 35.12
N ALA A 313 -5.40 13.83 34.90
CA ALA A 313 -4.51 14.78 34.26
C ALA A 313 -3.88 14.16 32.99
N ILE A 314 -3.55 15.03 32.04
CA ILE A 314 -2.79 14.65 30.84
C ILE A 314 -1.34 14.41 31.24
N ASP A 315 -0.91 13.16 31.17
CA ASP A 315 0.47 12.76 31.40
C ASP A 315 1.19 12.40 30.09
N PHE A 316 2.50 12.18 30.17
CA PHE A 316 3.30 11.78 29.00
C PHE A 316 2.76 10.51 28.33
N VAL A 317 2.26 9.55 29.12
CA VAL A 317 1.66 8.32 28.60
C VAL A 317 0.40 8.61 27.77
N THR A 318 -0.43 9.57 28.20
CA THR A 318 -1.61 10.01 27.44
C THR A 318 -1.20 10.65 26.12
N LEU A 319 -0.12 11.44 26.09
CA LEU A 319 0.41 12.01 24.85
C LEU A 319 0.94 10.93 23.90
N VAL A 320 1.63 9.91 24.42
CA VAL A 320 2.10 8.77 23.60
C VAL A 320 0.91 7.97 23.06
N LYS A 321 -0.10 7.69 23.88
CA LYS A 321 -1.33 7.01 23.43
C LYS A 321 -2.06 7.82 22.36
N PHE A 322 -2.16 9.14 22.52
CA PHE A 322 -2.71 10.02 21.50
C PHE A 322 -1.96 9.91 20.18
N ALA A 323 -0.63 9.96 20.21
CA ALA A 323 0.19 9.82 19.01
C ALA A 323 -0.03 8.48 18.31
N LEU A 324 -0.11 7.37 19.05
CA LEU A 324 -0.36 6.04 18.48
C LEU A 324 -1.77 5.89 17.89
N HIS A 325 -2.80 6.43 18.56
CA HIS A 325 -4.16 6.47 18.01
C HIS A 325 -4.23 7.36 16.76
N LEU A 326 -3.52 8.49 16.76
CA LEU A 326 -3.42 9.38 15.61
C LEU A 326 -2.75 8.69 14.42
N CYS A 327 -1.66 7.94 14.63
CA CYS A 327 -1.03 7.14 13.58
C CYS A 327 -2.05 6.19 12.92
N GLY A 328 -2.85 5.48 13.71
CA GLY A 328 -3.88 4.60 13.19
C GLY A 328 -4.96 5.32 12.37
N CYS A 329 -5.43 6.47 12.84
CA CYS A 329 -6.42 7.26 12.12
C CYS A 329 -5.86 7.85 10.82
N LEU A 330 -4.63 8.37 10.84
CA LEU A 330 -3.94 8.89 9.66
C LEU A 330 -3.65 7.80 8.62
N ALA A 331 -3.26 6.60 9.06
CA ALA A 331 -3.07 5.46 8.17
C ALA A 331 -4.35 5.13 7.38
N ASN A 332 -5.50 5.12 8.05
CA ASN A 332 -6.80 4.89 7.41
C ASN A 332 -7.15 6.02 6.43
N VAL A 333 -6.87 7.28 6.78
CA VAL A 333 -7.09 8.43 5.88
C VAL A 333 -6.23 8.31 4.63
N PHE A 334 -4.92 8.08 4.79
CA PHE A 334 -4.02 7.95 3.65
C PHE A 334 -4.42 6.80 2.74
N PHE A 335 -4.81 5.65 3.30
CA PHE A 335 -5.35 4.53 2.51
C PHE A 335 -6.61 4.92 1.73
N VAL A 336 -7.59 5.56 2.36
CA VAL A 336 -8.84 5.97 1.69
C VAL A 336 -8.57 6.99 0.58
N VAL A 337 -7.68 7.94 0.81
CA VAL A 337 -7.33 8.96 -0.18
C VAL A 337 -6.57 8.34 -1.35
N THR A 338 -5.55 7.52 -1.10
CA THR A 338 -4.77 6.89 -2.19
C THR A 338 -5.61 5.89 -2.96
N PHE A 339 -6.45 5.10 -2.29
CA PHE A 339 -7.36 4.14 -2.94
C PHE A 339 -8.44 4.87 -3.74
N GLY A 340 -9.04 5.92 -3.18
CA GLY A 340 -10.04 6.73 -3.89
C GLY A 340 -9.45 7.42 -5.12
N ALA A 341 -8.25 8.00 -5.00
CA ALA A 341 -7.57 8.64 -6.11
C ALA A 341 -7.16 7.64 -7.20
N SER A 342 -6.60 6.48 -6.84
CA SER A 342 -6.20 5.45 -7.81
C SER A 342 -7.41 4.81 -8.50
N LEU A 343 -8.51 4.58 -7.77
CA LEU A 343 -9.77 4.09 -8.33
C LEU A 343 -10.41 5.10 -9.29
N TRP A 344 -10.41 6.39 -8.92
CA TRP A 344 -10.86 7.46 -9.81
C TRP A 344 -10.03 7.47 -11.09
N TRP A 345 -8.69 7.45 -10.96
CA TRP A 345 -7.79 7.46 -12.11
C TRP A 345 -8.02 6.27 -13.02
N TRP A 346 -8.13 5.07 -12.45
CA TRP A 346 -8.35 3.83 -13.19
C TRP A 346 -9.67 3.84 -13.96
N ILE A 347 -10.79 4.24 -13.32
CA ILE A 347 -12.10 4.27 -13.96
C ILE A 347 -12.12 5.29 -15.11
N PHE A 348 -11.69 6.52 -14.86
CA PHE A 348 -11.80 7.59 -15.85
C PHE A 348 -10.78 7.45 -16.97
N TYR A 349 -9.56 6.97 -16.67
CA TYR A 349 -8.56 6.71 -17.70
C TYR A 349 -9.00 5.60 -18.66
N LYS A 350 -9.51 4.48 -18.15
CA LYS A 350 -9.92 3.32 -18.99
C LYS A 350 -11.26 3.53 -19.70
N ARG A 351 -12.10 4.49 -19.27
CA ARG A 351 -13.44 4.74 -19.86
C ARG A 351 -13.55 6.02 -20.69
N GLN A 352 -12.47 6.78 -20.88
CA GLN A 352 -12.51 8.02 -21.66
C GLN A 352 -12.58 7.76 -23.17
N THR A 353 -13.31 8.63 -23.89
CA THR A 353 -13.36 8.68 -25.36
C THR A 353 -12.53 9.84 -25.90
N ASN A 354 -12.76 11.05 -25.39
CA ASN A 354 -11.85 12.18 -25.59
C ASN A 354 -10.79 12.16 -24.51
N VAL A 355 -9.54 12.39 -24.89
CA VAL A 355 -8.43 12.24 -23.96
C VAL A 355 -8.33 13.48 -23.08
N TYR A 356 -8.50 13.30 -21.77
CA TYR A 356 -8.26 14.36 -20.79
C TYR A 356 -7.47 13.85 -19.58
N LEU A 357 -7.28 12.53 -19.49
CA LEU A 357 -6.52 11.87 -18.44
C LEU A 357 -5.49 10.92 -19.06
N ILE A 358 -4.28 10.92 -18.52
CA ILE A 358 -3.13 10.07 -18.82
C ILE A 358 -2.64 9.56 -17.46
N VAL A 359 -2.09 8.36 -17.45
CA VAL A 359 -1.43 7.80 -16.29
C VAL A 359 -0.21 8.65 -15.90
N PRO A 360 0.01 8.97 -14.62
CA PRO A 360 1.26 9.60 -14.18
C PRO A 360 2.47 8.79 -14.61
N SER A 361 3.52 9.47 -15.09
CA SER A 361 4.82 8.84 -15.32
C SER A 361 5.46 8.44 -13.99
N ASP A 362 6.47 7.57 -14.04
CA ASP A 362 7.14 7.06 -12.83
C ASP A 362 7.71 8.19 -11.97
N ASP A 363 8.34 9.20 -12.57
CA ASP A 363 8.84 10.39 -11.88
C ASP A 363 7.73 11.17 -11.16
N GLN A 364 6.56 11.26 -11.81
CA GLN A 364 5.38 11.95 -11.32
C GLN A 364 4.64 11.19 -10.23
N ASN A 365 4.91 9.89 -10.05
CA ASN A 365 4.24 9.02 -9.09
C ASN A 365 4.86 9.04 -7.68
N THR A 366 5.99 9.73 -7.51
CA THR A 366 6.67 9.94 -6.21
C THR A 366 5.74 10.35 -5.05
N PRO A 367 4.84 11.36 -5.16
CA PRO A 367 3.95 11.74 -4.05
C PRO A 367 2.98 10.62 -3.68
N PHE A 368 2.47 9.86 -4.65
CA PHE A 368 1.58 8.73 -4.41
C PHE A 368 2.29 7.64 -3.61
N MET A 369 3.54 7.31 -3.98
CA MET A 369 4.36 6.36 -3.23
C MET A 369 4.67 6.84 -1.80
N GLY A 370 4.91 8.13 -1.62
CA GLY A 370 5.06 8.73 -0.30
C GLY A 370 3.84 8.49 0.61
N TYR A 371 2.63 8.68 0.09
CA TYR A 371 1.40 8.42 0.85
C TYR A 371 1.19 6.93 1.16
N LEU A 372 1.45 6.04 0.19
CA LEU A 372 1.31 4.59 0.39
C LEU A 372 2.29 4.06 1.45
N ALA A 373 3.57 4.44 1.36
CA ALA A 373 4.59 4.06 2.33
C ALA A 373 4.29 4.62 3.72
N SER A 374 3.81 5.86 3.80
CA SER A 374 3.39 6.49 5.06
C SER A 374 2.18 5.77 5.68
N ALA A 375 1.18 5.41 4.86
CA ALA A 375 0.01 4.65 5.32
C ALA A 375 0.43 3.31 5.94
N PHE A 376 1.33 2.58 5.27
CA PHE A 376 1.87 1.31 5.78
C PHE A 376 2.60 1.50 7.11
N ALA A 377 3.56 2.43 7.19
CA ALA A 377 4.36 2.66 8.39
C ALA A 377 3.49 3.03 9.60
N LEU A 378 2.52 3.92 9.40
CA LEU A 378 1.59 4.33 10.45
C LEU A 378 0.64 3.19 10.85
N LYS A 379 0.21 2.36 9.89
CA LYS A 379 -0.63 1.19 10.19
C LYS A 379 0.12 0.13 10.97
N PHE A 380 1.39 -0.09 10.66
CA PHE A 380 2.26 -1.00 11.39
C PHE A 380 2.43 -0.57 12.86
N LEU A 381 2.63 0.73 13.10
CA LEU A 381 2.67 1.28 14.47
C LEU A 381 1.34 1.06 15.21
N GLN A 382 0.20 1.25 14.53
CA GLN A 382 -1.12 0.96 15.12
C GLN A 382 -1.27 -0.53 15.44
N LEU A 383 -0.82 -1.43 14.56
CA LEU A 383 -0.90 -2.87 14.77
C LEU A 383 -0.08 -3.30 16.00
N ILE A 384 1.15 -2.81 16.13
CA ILE A 384 1.99 -3.07 17.30
C ILE A 384 1.28 -2.56 18.57
N HIS A 385 0.75 -1.34 18.54
CA HIS A 385 0.03 -0.76 19.66
C HIS A 385 -1.20 -1.59 20.06
N MET A 386 -1.98 -2.06 19.08
CA MET A 386 -3.12 -2.95 19.28
C MET A 386 -2.71 -4.25 19.96
N ILE A 387 -1.67 -4.93 19.44
CA ILE A 387 -1.16 -6.19 20.02
C ILE A 387 -0.69 -5.96 21.46
N ILE A 388 0.06 -4.89 21.73
CA ILE A 388 0.51 -4.54 23.09
C ILE A 388 -0.69 -4.36 24.03
N CYS A 389 -1.73 -3.65 23.61
CA CYS A 389 -2.92 -3.47 24.44
C CYS A 389 -3.61 -4.82 24.72
N GLN A 390 -3.74 -5.70 23.73
CA GLN A 390 -4.39 -7.00 23.88
C GLN A 390 -3.60 -7.98 24.76
N VAL A 391 -2.26 -7.99 24.69
CA VAL A 391 -1.42 -8.88 25.51
C VAL A 391 -1.16 -8.36 26.93
N THR A 392 -1.67 -7.16 27.27
CA THR A 392 -1.54 -6.56 28.61
C THR A 392 -2.85 -6.51 29.38
N VAL A 393 -3.93 -7.07 28.81
CA VAL A 393 -5.26 -7.16 29.45
C VAL A 393 -5.17 -7.97 30.75
N ASP A 394 -5.83 -7.47 31.80
CA ASP A 394 -5.96 -8.18 33.07
C ASP A 394 -7.19 -9.09 33.00
N ILE A 395 -6.98 -10.41 33.03
CA ILE A 395 -8.06 -11.41 32.98
C ILE A 395 -8.04 -12.28 34.23
N PHE A 396 -9.22 -12.50 34.81
CA PHE A 396 -9.40 -13.36 35.99
C PHE A 396 -10.64 -14.25 35.86
N PHE A 397 -10.50 -15.52 36.26
CA PHE A 397 -11.58 -16.50 36.27
C PHE A 397 -12.16 -16.65 37.67
N VAL A 398 -13.44 -16.30 37.82
CA VAL A 398 -14.22 -16.40 39.05
C VAL A 398 -14.93 -17.76 39.07
N ASP A 399 -14.48 -18.66 39.94
CA ASP A 399 -15.09 -19.99 40.11
C ASP A 399 -16.18 -19.93 41.17
N TRP A 400 -17.42 -20.25 40.80
CA TRP A 400 -18.60 -20.21 41.68
C TRP A 400 -18.86 -21.52 42.45
N GLU A 401 -18.06 -22.55 42.22
CA GLU A 401 -18.24 -23.85 42.85
C GLU A 401 -17.92 -23.81 44.35
N ARG A 402 -18.69 -24.57 45.14
CA ARG A 402 -18.56 -24.59 46.59
C ARG A 402 -17.95 -25.90 47.06
N PRO A 403 -17.07 -25.88 48.09
CA PRO A 403 -16.49 -27.08 48.66
C PRO A 403 -17.61 -28.00 49.20
N GLN A 404 -17.57 -29.29 48.86
CA GLN A 404 -18.61 -30.25 49.26
C GLN A 404 -18.56 -30.51 50.77
N GLY A 405 -19.44 -29.93 51.59
CA GLY A 405 -19.52 -30.30 53.01
C GLY A 405 -19.59 -31.83 53.17
N GLY A 406 -18.52 -32.43 53.71
CA GLY A 406 -18.44 -33.87 53.89
C GLY A 406 -19.65 -34.33 54.69
N ALA A 407 -20.36 -35.34 54.20
CA ALA A 407 -21.43 -35.98 54.95
C ALA A 407 -20.89 -36.32 56.34
N VAL A 408 -21.51 -35.74 57.37
CA VAL A 408 -21.20 -36.00 58.78
C VAL A 408 -21.54 -37.46 59.05
N LEU A 409 -20.56 -38.34 58.84
CA LEU A 409 -20.54 -39.65 59.49
C LEU A 409 -20.05 -39.40 60.91
N SER A 410 -21.02 -39.42 61.82
CA SER A 410 -20.81 -39.35 63.26
C SER A 410 -19.89 -40.49 63.72
N SER A 411 -18.62 -40.18 64.01
CA SER A 411 -17.88 -40.62 65.20
C SER A 411 -16.38 -40.41 65.05
N GLY A 412 -15.77 -39.69 66.00
CA GLY A 412 -14.35 -39.81 66.32
C GLY A 412 -13.42 -38.78 65.66
N GLU A 413 -12.70 -38.06 66.52
CA GLU A 413 -11.71 -37.02 66.22
C GLU A 413 -10.80 -37.32 65.02
N SER A 414 -11.00 -36.56 63.95
CA SER A 414 -9.95 -36.24 63.00
C SER A 414 -10.25 -34.87 62.41
N LYS A 415 -9.25 -33.99 62.33
CA LYS A 415 -9.35 -32.70 61.64
C LYS A 415 -9.75 -32.98 60.19
N THR A 416 -11.03 -32.87 59.87
CA THR A 416 -11.56 -32.95 58.52
C THR A 416 -10.87 -31.85 57.71
N LYS A 417 -10.00 -32.23 56.77
CA LYS A 417 -9.53 -31.33 55.72
C LYS A 417 -10.78 -30.83 55.01
N ASP A 418 -10.98 -29.52 54.97
CA ASP A 418 -12.03 -28.94 54.16
C ASP A 418 -11.87 -29.45 52.72
N PRO A 419 -12.92 -30.05 52.13
CA PRO A 419 -12.85 -30.62 50.80
C PRO A 419 -12.60 -29.51 49.78
N SER A 420 -11.56 -29.69 48.97
CA SER A 420 -11.15 -28.70 47.97
C SER A 420 -12.01 -28.78 46.70
N VAL A 421 -12.28 -27.62 46.10
CA VAL A 421 -12.93 -27.51 44.79
C VAL A 421 -11.98 -27.97 43.68
N SER A 422 -12.52 -28.61 42.62
CA SER A 422 -11.75 -29.04 41.45
C SER A 422 -11.36 -27.83 40.59
N ILE A 423 -10.07 -27.77 40.19
CA ILE A 423 -9.53 -26.69 39.33
C ILE A 423 -9.69 -26.96 37.82
N TRP A 424 -10.04 -28.20 37.43
CA TRP A 424 -10.06 -28.61 36.02
C TRP A 424 -11.00 -27.78 35.14
N ARG A 425 -12.13 -27.32 35.68
CA ARG A 425 -13.06 -26.42 34.98
C ARG A 425 -12.37 -25.11 34.59
N THR A 426 -11.57 -24.54 35.49
CA THR A 426 -10.81 -23.31 35.24
C THR A 426 -9.74 -23.53 34.19
N TYR A 427 -9.06 -24.67 34.18
CA TYR A 427 -8.11 -24.99 33.11
C TYR A 427 -8.79 -25.17 31.77
N PHE A 428 -9.96 -25.80 31.73
CA PHE A 428 -10.72 -25.96 30.50
C PHE A 428 -11.15 -24.61 29.92
N VAL A 429 -11.74 -23.73 30.74
CA VAL A 429 -12.12 -22.37 30.33
C VAL A 429 -10.90 -21.53 29.93
N ALA A 430 -9.76 -21.70 30.61
CA ALA A 430 -8.52 -21.01 30.24
C ALA A 430 -7.96 -21.48 28.89
N ASN A 431 -8.03 -22.78 28.60
CA ASN A 431 -7.57 -23.35 27.34
C ASN A 431 -8.42 -22.86 26.17
N GLU A 432 -9.74 -22.88 26.31
CA GLU A 432 -10.64 -22.37 25.27
C GLU A 432 -10.48 -20.85 25.07
N TRP A 433 -10.19 -20.10 26.15
CA TRP A 433 -9.83 -18.68 26.01
C TRP A 433 -8.54 -18.50 25.21
N ASN A 434 -7.54 -19.37 25.39
CA ASN A 434 -6.28 -19.34 24.65
C ASN A 434 -6.52 -19.55 23.15
N GLU A 435 -7.35 -20.53 22.79
CA GLU A 435 -7.69 -20.84 21.39
C GLU A 435 -8.36 -19.65 20.68
N ILE A 436 -9.32 -18.97 21.34
CA ILE A 436 -10.06 -17.87 20.70
C ILE A 436 -9.27 -16.57 20.56
N GLN A 437 -8.09 -16.42 21.18
CA GLN A 437 -7.33 -15.15 21.15
C GLN A 437 -6.94 -14.72 19.74
N THR A 438 -6.58 -15.68 18.90
CA THR A 438 -6.09 -15.46 17.54
C THR A 438 -7.12 -15.82 16.47
N CYS A 439 -8.34 -16.21 16.86
CA CYS A 439 -9.43 -16.44 15.93
C CYS A 439 -9.78 -15.17 15.15
N ARG A 440 -10.01 -15.35 13.85
CA ARG A 440 -10.34 -14.29 12.88
C ARG A 440 -11.64 -14.62 12.16
N LYS A 441 -12.35 -13.58 11.72
CA LYS A 441 -13.58 -13.71 10.91
C LYS A 441 -13.25 -14.12 9.48
N ILE A 442 -12.15 -13.58 8.96
CA ILE A 442 -11.68 -13.83 7.60
C ILE A 442 -10.54 -14.86 7.67
N ASN A 443 -10.60 -15.88 6.81
CA ASN A 443 -9.50 -16.85 6.72
C ASN A 443 -8.38 -16.24 5.86
N PRO A 444 -7.20 -15.92 6.43
CA PRO A 444 -6.13 -15.24 5.72
C PRO A 444 -5.51 -16.08 4.59
N ILE A 445 -5.49 -17.40 4.75
CA ILE A 445 -4.94 -18.32 3.72
C ILE A 445 -5.87 -18.33 2.51
N PHE A 446 -7.17 -18.48 2.75
CA PHE A 446 -8.17 -18.45 1.69
C PHE A 446 -8.23 -17.06 1.01
N GLN A 447 -8.12 -15.98 1.80
CA GLN A 447 -8.03 -14.61 1.30
C GLN A 447 -6.89 -14.45 0.30
N LEU A 448 -5.65 -14.79 0.68
CA LEU A 448 -4.49 -14.67 -0.20
C LEU A 448 -4.59 -15.57 -1.44
N PHE A 449 -5.06 -16.81 -1.28
CA PHE A 449 -5.25 -17.74 -2.39
C PHE A 449 -6.21 -17.18 -3.45
N VAL A 450 -7.39 -16.70 -3.02
CA VAL A 450 -8.39 -16.15 -3.93
C VAL A 450 -7.90 -14.85 -4.56
N VAL A 451 -7.24 -13.97 -3.80
CA VAL A 451 -6.66 -12.73 -4.34
C VAL A 451 -5.65 -13.03 -5.45
N VAL A 452 -4.71 -13.96 -5.23
CA VAL A 452 -3.73 -14.36 -6.26
C VAL A 452 -4.41 -15.01 -7.47
N LEU A 453 -5.45 -15.83 -7.24
CA LEU A 453 -6.22 -16.43 -8.32
C LEU A 453 -6.87 -15.38 -9.22
N PHE A 454 -7.47 -14.33 -8.66
CA PHE A 454 -8.04 -13.24 -9.46
C PHE A 454 -6.97 -12.42 -10.18
N LEU A 455 -5.89 -12.06 -9.48
CA LEU A 455 -4.84 -11.19 -10.03
C LEU A 455 -4.05 -11.88 -11.15
N GLU A 456 -3.56 -13.10 -10.91
CA GLU A 456 -2.63 -13.81 -11.79
C GLU A 456 -3.33 -14.80 -12.72
N VAL A 457 -4.22 -15.65 -12.20
CA VAL A 457 -4.82 -16.75 -12.98
C VAL A 457 -5.95 -16.27 -13.88
N ILE A 458 -6.85 -15.44 -13.35
CA ILE A 458 -7.92 -14.82 -14.13
C ILE A 458 -7.38 -13.64 -14.96
N GLY A 459 -6.26 -13.05 -14.53
CA GLY A 459 -5.58 -11.97 -15.25
C GLY A 459 -6.12 -10.57 -14.94
N PHE A 460 -6.69 -10.34 -13.75
CA PHE A 460 -7.10 -8.98 -13.35
C PHE A 460 -5.90 -8.03 -13.23
N GLY A 461 -4.70 -8.56 -12.95
CA GLY A 461 -3.46 -7.79 -12.98
C GLY A 461 -3.18 -7.13 -14.33
N ASN A 462 -3.65 -7.73 -15.44
CA ASN A 462 -3.49 -7.16 -16.79
C ASN A 462 -4.31 -5.88 -17.01
N LEU A 463 -5.28 -5.59 -16.13
CA LEU A 463 -6.03 -4.33 -16.16
C LEU A 463 -5.20 -3.14 -15.66
N ALA A 464 -4.05 -3.40 -15.02
CA ALA A 464 -3.15 -2.38 -14.52
C ALA A 464 -2.15 -1.85 -15.57
N THR A 465 -2.21 -2.34 -16.82
CA THR A 465 -1.42 -1.80 -17.94
C THR A 465 -1.70 -0.32 -18.15
N GLN A 466 -0.71 0.44 -18.61
CA GLN A 466 -0.90 1.84 -18.99
C GLN A 466 -1.62 1.99 -20.35
N ASP A 467 -2.04 0.90 -20.99
CA ASP A 467 -2.81 0.99 -22.23
C ASP A 467 -4.24 1.50 -21.99
N PRO A 468 -4.83 2.25 -22.94
CA PRO A 468 -6.23 2.64 -22.84
C PRO A 468 -7.18 1.44 -22.97
N LYS A 469 -6.72 0.35 -23.61
CA LYS A 469 -7.50 -0.89 -23.73
C LYS A 469 -7.43 -1.71 -22.44
N SER A 470 -8.57 -2.25 -22.06
CA SER A 470 -8.68 -3.24 -20.98
C SER A 470 -8.84 -4.64 -21.57
N SER A 471 -7.87 -5.51 -21.31
CA SER A 471 -7.96 -6.94 -21.63
C SER A 471 -7.54 -7.77 -20.42
N PHE A 472 -8.24 -8.88 -20.20
CA PHE A 472 -7.86 -9.87 -19.18
C PHE A 472 -6.78 -10.83 -19.71
N THR A 473 -6.65 -10.98 -21.02
CA THR A 473 -5.72 -11.90 -21.67
C THR A 473 -4.70 -11.15 -22.51
N LEU A 474 -3.42 -11.48 -22.32
CA LEU A 474 -2.32 -10.93 -23.10
C LEU A 474 -2.02 -11.89 -24.27
N SER A 475 -2.20 -11.42 -25.51
CA SER A 475 -1.75 -12.15 -26.71
C SER A 475 -0.25 -11.95 -26.92
N SER A 476 0.50 -13.00 -27.25
CA SER A 476 1.93 -12.90 -27.58
C SER A 476 2.23 -12.18 -28.90
N THR A 477 1.20 -11.90 -29.72
CA THR A 477 1.33 -11.23 -31.02
C THR A 477 1.12 -9.71 -30.95
N GLU A 478 0.65 -9.21 -29.81
CA GLU A 478 0.35 -7.80 -29.57
C GLU A 478 1.33 -7.23 -28.55
N TYR A 479 1.63 -5.94 -28.69
CA TYR A 479 2.42 -5.21 -27.70
C TYR A 479 1.57 -4.93 -26.46
N HIS A 480 2.17 -5.07 -25.28
CA HIS A 480 1.54 -4.72 -24.01
C HIS A 480 2.38 -3.66 -23.32
N SER A 481 1.74 -2.54 -22.99
CA SER A 481 2.38 -1.49 -22.23
C SER A 481 2.79 -1.97 -20.84
N PRO A 482 3.87 -1.43 -20.24
CA PRO A 482 4.19 -1.66 -18.84
C PRO A 482 3.01 -1.32 -17.92
N SER A 483 2.98 -1.96 -16.76
CA SER A 483 1.95 -1.74 -15.73
C SER A 483 2.22 -0.45 -14.96
N SER A 484 1.17 0.30 -14.64
CA SER A 484 1.26 1.45 -13.74
C SER A 484 1.20 1.00 -12.30
N GLU A 485 2.11 1.47 -11.46
CA GLU A 485 2.10 1.18 -10.03
C GLU A 485 0.81 1.69 -9.35
N THR A 486 0.26 2.83 -9.79
CA THR A 486 -1.02 3.38 -9.29
C THR A 486 -2.18 2.44 -9.59
N PHE A 487 -2.25 1.89 -10.81
CA PHE A 487 -3.30 0.95 -11.17
C PHE A 487 -3.11 -0.42 -10.55
N ARG A 488 -1.86 -0.88 -10.39
CA ARG A 488 -1.56 -2.11 -9.66
C ARG A 488 -2.11 -2.03 -8.24
N PHE A 489 -1.80 -0.95 -7.51
CA PHE A 489 -2.38 -0.70 -6.19
C PHE A 489 -3.91 -0.69 -6.20
N CYS A 490 -4.52 0.01 -7.16
CA CYS A 490 -5.99 0.07 -7.28
C CYS A 490 -6.61 -1.32 -7.42
N ILE A 491 -6.12 -2.13 -8.38
CA ILE A 491 -6.68 -3.46 -8.64
C ILE A 491 -6.44 -4.40 -7.47
N VAL A 492 -5.25 -4.38 -6.88
CA VAL A 492 -4.93 -5.16 -5.68
C VAL A 492 -5.87 -4.81 -4.54
N ALA A 493 -5.97 -3.53 -4.17
CA ALA A 493 -6.81 -3.09 -3.06
C ALA A 493 -8.30 -3.39 -3.33
N LEU A 494 -8.78 -3.19 -4.56
CA LEU A 494 -10.15 -3.47 -4.95
C LEU A 494 -10.48 -4.97 -4.82
N VAL A 495 -9.67 -5.84 -5.42
CA VAL A 495 -9.87 -7.30 -5.35
C VAL A 495 -9.79 -7.77 -3.91
N TYR A 496 -8.79 -7.31 -3.14
CA TYR A 496 -8.62 -7.70 -1.75
C TYR A 496 -9.83 -7.30 -0.88
N LEU A 497 -10.31 -6.05 -1.01
CA LEU A 497 -11.48 -5.56 -0.29
C LEU A 497 -12.76 -6.31 -0.68
N LEU A 498 -12.95 -6.61 -1.97
CA LEU A 498 -14.13 -7.36 -2.44
C LEU A 498 -14.13 -8.79 -1.90
N VAL A 499 -12.99 -9.49 -1.94
CA VAL A 499 -12.88 -10.85 -1.38
C VAL A 499 -13.09 -10.82 0.13
N ALA A 500 -12.51 -9.84 0.83
CA ALA A 500 -12.68 -9.68 2.28
C ALA A 500 -14.15 -9.40 2.64
N LEU A 501 -14.84 -8.56 1.88
CA LEU A 501 -16.26 -8.26 2.06
C LEU A 501 -17.13 -9.50 1.87
N VAL A 502 -16.88 -10.28 0.81
CA VAL A 502 -17.61 -11.53 0.55
C VAL A 502 -17.38 -12.54 1.67
N GLN A 503 -16.14 -12.70 2.13
CA GLN A 503 -15.83 -13.57 3.27
C GLN A 503 -16.52 -13.11 4.54
N TRP A 504 -16.50 -11.81 4.83
CA TRP A 504 -17.15 -11.25 6.02
C TRP A 504 -18.67 -11.46 5.97
N ILE A 505 -19.33 -11.19 4.83
CA ILE A 505 -20.77 -11.45 4.66
C ILE A 505 -21.06 -12.95 4.85
N PHE A 506 -20.28 -13.82 4.23
CA PHE A 506 -20.46 -15.27 4.38
C PHE A 506 -20.29 -15.70 5.84
N HIS A 507 -19.26 -15.22 6.52
CA HIS A 507 -18.98 -15.59 7.90
C HIS A 507 -20.11 -15.14 8.84
N THR A 508 -20.46 -13.86 8.79
CA THR A 508 -21.46 -13.27 9.72
C THR A 508 -22.89 -13.77 9.46
N PHE A 509 -23.31 -13.95 8.20
CA PHE A 509 -24.70 -14.35 7.92
C PHE A 509 -24.91 -15.85 7.80
N ILE A 510 -23.88 -16.61 7.40
CA ILE A 510 -24.00 -18.05 7.14
C ILE A 510 -23.21 -18.87 8.16
N TYR A 511 -21.91 -18.64 8.30
CA TYR A 511 -21.06 -19.48 9.15
C TYR A 511 -21.44 -19.38 10.63
N GLU A 512 -21.52 -18.17 11.19
CA GLU A 512 -21.86 -17.92 12.60
C GLU A 512 -23.27 -18.43 12.95
N ARG A 513 -24.20 -18.40 11.98
CA ARG A 513 -25.60 -18.76 12.21
C ARG A 513 -25.89 -20.25 12.06
N PHE A 514 -25.23 -20.94 11.13
CA PHE A 514 -25.56 -22.31 10.75
C PHE A 514 -24.47 -23.33 11.05
N VAL A 515 -23.22 -22.90 11.27
CA VAL A 515 -22.07 -23.81 11.46
C VAL A 515 -21.54 -23.68 12.89
N GLU A 516 -20.92 -22.55 13.22
CA GLU A 516 -20.19 -22.40 14.47
C GLU A 516 -20.01 -20.93 14.83
N ASP A 517 -20.32 -20.57 16.08
CA ASP A 517 -20.03 -19.27 16.69
C ASP A 517 -19.11 -19.50 17.89
N LYS A 518 -17.80 -19.45 17.67
CA LYS A 518 -16.77 -19.70 18.69
C LYS A 518 -16.90 -18.77 19.90
N VAL A 519 -17.29 -17.52 19.66
CA VAL A 519 -17.38 -16.49 20.72
C VAL A 519 -18.60 -16.75 21.60
N ARG A 520 -19.76 -17.12 21.04
CA ARG A 520 -20.93 -17.55 21.83
C ARG A 520 -20.71 -18.87 22.54
N GLN A 521 -20.09 -19.85 21.86
CA GLN A 521 -19.77 -21.15 22.48
C GLN A 521 -18.89 -21.00 23.71
N TYR A 522 -17.95 -20.04 23.70
CA TYR A 522 -17.15 -19.72 24.86
C TYR A 522 -17.99 -19.19 26.05
N VAL A 523 -18.97 -18.32 25.77
CA VAL A 523 -19.91 -17.82 26.80
C VAL A 523 -20.77 -18.95 27.36
N ASP A 524 -21.30 -19.82 26.50
CA ASP A 524 -22.04 -21.01 26.92
C ASP A 524 -21.19 -21.93 27.79
N LEU A 525 -19.95 -22.16 27.38
CA LEU A 525 -19.02 -22.98 28.15
C LEU A 525 -18.75 -22.41 29.55
N CYS A 526 -18.59 -21.10 29.67
CA CYS A 526 -18.41 -20.44 30.96
C CYS A 526 -19.59 -20.75 31.90
N SER A 527 -20.82 -20.67 31.37
CA SER A 527 -22.05 -20.97 32.15
C SER A 527 -22.20 -22.44 32.54
N MET A 528 -21.84 -23.35 31.65
CA MET A 528 -21.85 -24.80 31.92
C MET A 528 -20.74 -25.21 32.90
N SER A 529 -19.61 -24.50 32.88
CA SER A 529 -18.46 -24.74 33.77
C SER A 529 -18.59 -24.05 35.13
N ASN A 530 -19.66 -23.27 35.36
CA ASN A 530 -19.87 -22.49 36.58
C ASN A 530 -18.72 -21.49 36.87
N ILE A 531 -18.14 -20.90 35.82
CA ILE A 531 -17.01 -19.97 35.89
C ILE A 531 -17.37 -18.68 35.15
N SER A 532 -17.23 -17.54 35.82
CA SER A 532 -17.35 -16.23 35.18
C SER A 532 -16.00 -15.67 34.81
N VAL A 533 -15.95 -14.86 33.76
CA VAL A 533 -14.71 -14.24 33.27
C VAL A 533 -14.77 -12.75 33.51
N PHE A 534 -13.76 -12.25 34.21
CA PHE A 534 -13.62 -10.83 34.53
C PHE A 534 -12.42 -10.28 33.78
N ILE A 535 -12.66 -9.40 32.81
CA ILE A 535 -11.66 -8.90 31.85
C ILE A 535 -11.54 -7.40 32.03
N LEU A 536 -10.38 -6.89 32.40
CA LEU A 536 -10.08 -5.45 32.43
C LEU A 536 -9.15 -5.11 31.28
N GLU A 537 -9.73 -4.48 30.25
CA GLU A 537 -8.97 -3.91 29.12
C GLU A 537 -8.17 -2.69 29.57
N ASN A 538 -8.76 -1.89 30.45
CA ASN A 538 -8.14 -0.72 31.09
C ASN A 538 -8.41 -0.77 32.61
N ASP A 539 -7.75 0.08 33.39
CA ASP A 539 -7.81 0.02 34.86
C ASP A 539 -9.23 0.13 35.44
N LEU A 540 -10.11 0.93 34.81
CA LEU A 540 -11.51 1.13 35.24
C LEU A 540 -12.55 0.63 34.23
N PHE A 541 -12.14 -0.06 33.17
CA PHE A 541 -13.06 -0.52 32.13
C PHE A 541 -12.67 -1.88 31.58
N GLY A 542 -13.68 -2.70 31.29
CA GLY A 542 -13.49 -3.92 30.52
C GLY A 542 -14.79 -4.67 30.30
N TYR A 543 -14.73 -5.99 30.36
CA TYR A 543 -15.82 -6.88 29.99
C TYR A 543 -16.04 -7.95 31.06
N TYR A 544 -17.30 -8.28 31.30
CA TYR A 544 -17.69 -9.34 32.22
C TYR A 544 -18.53 -10.37 31.48
N ILE A 545 -18.14 -11.63 31.60
CA ILE A 545 -18.89 -12.79 31.09
C ILE A 545 -19.45 -13.52 32.29
N HIS A 546 -20.78 -13.51 32.41
CA HIS A 546 -21.50 -14.20 33.45
C HIS A 546 -21.62 -15.69 33.11
N GLY A 547 -20.97 -16.50 33.93
CA GLY A 547 -20.97 -17.95 33.79
C GLY A 547 -21.38 -18.68 35.07
N ARG A 548 -22.22 -18.08 35.91
CA ARG A 548 -22.77 -18.80 37.06
C ARG A 548 -23.82 -19.79 36.56
N SER A 549 -23.64 -21.08 36.87
CA SER A 549 -24.58 -22.10 36.45
C SER A 549 -25.92 -21.94 37.16
N VAL A 550 -27.03 -22.09 36.43
CA VAL A 550 -28.40 -22.07 36.96
C VAL A 550 -28.67 -23.24 37.90
N HIS A 551 -27.92 -24.33 37.77
CA HIS A 551 -27.99 -25.51 38.63
C HIS A 551 -27.15 -25.36 39.91
N GLY A 552 -26.35 -24.29 40.01
CA GLY A 552 -25.51 -23.96 41.16
C GLY A 552 -24.25 -24.83 41.32
N ARG A 553 -24.05 -25.83 40.44
CA ARG A 553 -22.89 -26.72 40.40
C ARG A 553 -22.60 -27.16 38.96
N ALA A 554 -21.32 -27.34 38.63
CA ALA A 554 -20.88 -27.86 37.33
C ALA A 554 -20.21 -29.25 37.41
N ASP A 555 -19.54 -29.57 38.53
CA ASP A 555 -18.84 -30.86 38.71
C ASP A 555 -19.83 -32.00 39.01
N THR A 556 -20.56 -32.42 37.97
CA THR A 556 -21.61 -33.45 38.04
C THR A 556 -21.28 -34.65 37.16
N GLY A 557 -21.86 -35.81 37.49
CA GLY A 557 -21.71 -37.01 36.65
C GLY A 557 -22.50 -36.88 35.33
N MET A 558 -22.13 -37.64 34.30
CA MET A 558 -22.74 -37.59 32.96
C MET A 558 -24.29 -37.63 32.98
N LYS A 559 -24.88 -38.46 33.85
CA LYS A 559 -26.34 -38.57 33.96
C LYS A 559 -26.98 -37.28 34.48
N GLU A 560 -26.42 -36.68 35.52
CA GLU A 560 -26.91 -35.46 36.13
C GLU A 560 -26.74 -34.26 35.18
N MET A 561 -25.61 -34.21 34.46
CA MET A 561 -25.39 -33.21 33.41
C MET A 561 -26.45 -33.28 32.29
N HIS A 562 -26.82 -34.49 31.85
CA HIS A 562 -27.88 -34.67 30.86
C HIS A 562 -29.26 -34.28 31.41
N GLU A 563 -29.56 -34.61 32.67
CA GLU A 563 -30.80 -34.19 33.33
C GLU A 563 -30.89 -32.67 33.49
N ASN A 564 -29.77 -32.00 33.75
CA ASN A 564 -29.66 -30.54 33.85
C ASN A 564 -29.92 -29.88 32.49
N LEU A 565 -29.24 -30.34 31.43
CA LEU A 565 -29.46 -29.84 30.06
C LEU A 565 -30.91 -30.03 29.60
N LYS A 566 -31.52 -31.17 29.94
CA LYS A 566 -32.93 -31.42 29.61
C LYS A 566 -33.88 -30.47 30.35
N ARG A 567 -33.57 -30.10 31.60
CA ARG A 567 -34.35 -29.11 32.34
C ARG A 567 -34.21 -27.71 31.78
N GLU A 568 -33.03 -27.36 31.23
CA GLU A 568 -32.84 -26.11 30.49
C GLU A 568 -33.66 -26.11 29.19
N GLU A 569 -33.66 -27.21 28.42
CA GLU A 569 -34.46 -27.34 27.19
C GLU A 569 -35.97 -27.27 27.44
N GLU A 570 -36.43 -27.81 28.58
CA GLU A 570 -37.84 -27.79 28.99
C GLU A 570 -38.25 -26.49 29.74
N ASP A 571 -37.37 -25.48 29.83
CA ASP A 571 -37.57 -24.23 30.59
C ASP A 571 -37.98 -24.45 32.07
N LEU A 572 -37.49 -25.54 32.68
CA LEU A 572 -37.79 -25.92 34.07
C LEU A 572 -36.83 -25.29 35.09
N CYS A 573 -35.90 -24.44 34.64
CA CYS A 573 -34.96 -23.70 35.48
C CYS A 573 -34.93 -22.21 35.10
N GLY A 574 -34.27 -21.39 35.94
CA GLY A 574 -34.05 -19.98 35.61
C GLY A 574 -33.18 -19.81 34.36
N GLN A 575 -33.29 -18.66 33.70
CA GLN A 575 -32.43 -18.30 32.56
C GLN A 575 -30.99 -18.01 33.02
N ARG A 576 -30.03 -18.15 32.09
CA ARG A 576 -28.57 -18.09 32.35
C ARG A 576 -28.01 -16.68 32.60
N GLY A 577 -28.79 -15.62 32.44
CA GLY A 577 -28.32 -14.23 32.57
C GLY A 577 -28.06 -13.78 34.00
N LEU A 578 -27.34 -12.66 34.14
CA LEU A 578 -26.97 -12.10 35.45
C LEU A 578 -28.20 -11.61 36.23
N LEU A 579 -29.17 -11.00 35.53
CA LEU A 579 -30.44 -10.59 36.12
C LEU A 579 -31.44 -11.76 36.11
N PRO A 580 -32.30 -11.88 37.14
CA PRO A 580 -33.30 -12.93 37.18
C PRO A 580 -34.24 -12.83 35.97
N ASN A 581 -34.47 -13.97 35.30
CA ASN A 581 -35.29 -14.08 34.08
C ASN A 581 -34.75 -13.28 32.88
N THR A 582 -33.42 -13.23 32.73
CA THR A 582 -32.78 -12.70 31.52
C THR A 582 -31.81 -13.71 30.93
N GLU A 583 -31.56 -13.65 29.62
CA GLU A 583 -30.56 -14.49 28.93
C GLU A 583 -29.23 -13.76 28.72
N GLN A 584 -29.14 -12.47 29.08
CA GLN A 584 -27.95 -11.65 28.86
C GLN A 584 -26.81 -12.09 29.79
N GLN A 585 -25.73 -12.59 29.20
CA GLN A 585 -24.56 -13.08 29.94
C GLN A 585 -23.33 -12.17 29.82
N THR A 586 -23.23 -11.38 28.76
CA THR A 586 -22.07 -10.52 28.49
C THR A 586 -22.39 -9.06 28.79
N PHE A 587 -21.43 -8.37 29.39
CA PHE A 587 -21.57 -6.98 29.81
C PHE A 587 -20.26 -6.22 29.58
N GLN A 588 -20.37 -4.95 29.20
CA GLN A 588 -19.25 -4.02 29.34
C GLN A 588 -19.29 -3.43 30.74
N MET A 589 -18.18 -3.40 31.45
CA MET A 589 -18.14 -2.91 32.82
C MET A 589 -17.27 -1.66 32.94
N ALA A 590 -17.81 -0.65 33.63
CA ALA A 590 -17.06 0.47 34.17
C ALA A 590 -16.99 0.32 35.69
N VAL A 591 -15.79 0.08 36.22
CA VAL A 591 -15.58 -0.25 37.63
C VAL A 591 -15.11 0.95 38.43
N GLN A 592 -15.36 0.92 39.74
CA GLN A 592 -14.91 1.97 40.65
C GLN A 592 -13.42 1.87 40.96
N ARG A 593 -12.78 3.01 41.22
CA ARG A 593 -11.38 3.05 41.70
C ARG A 593 -11.17 2.26 43.00
N LYS A 594 -12.17 2.21 43.88
CA LYS A 594 -12.11 1.42 45.12
C LYS A 594 -11.97 -0.08 44.83
N LEU A 595 -12.74 -0.60 43.86
CA LEU A 595 -12.67 -1.99 43.41
C LEU A 595 -11.27 -2.29 42.87
N ARG A 596 -10.77 -1.47 41.93
CA ARG A 596 -9.45 -1.64 41.32
C ARG A 596 -8.31 -1.60 42.36
N ASN A 597 -8.35 -0.67 43.30
CA ASN A 597 -7.36 -0.59 44.38
C ASN A 597 -7.34 -1.85 45.27
N GLN A 598 -8.50 -2.47 45.52
CA GLN A 598 -8.57 -3.72 46.28
C GLN A 598 -8.06 -4.91 45.45
N TYR A 599 -8.42 -4.96 44.17
CA TYR A 599 -7.90 -5.94 43.21
C TYR A 599 -6.36 -5.91 43.15
N ASP A 600 -5.77 -4.72 42.96
CA ASP A 600 -4.32 -4.54 42.86
C ASP A 600 -3.59 -4.92 44.16
N ARG A 601 -4.17 -4.62 45.33
CA ARG A 601 -3.59 -5.01 46.63
C ARG A 601 -3.46 -6.52 46.79
N VAL A 602 -4.36 -7.31 46.21
CA VAL A 602 -4.33 -8.77 46.30
C VAL A 602 -3.33 -9.37 45.30
N ILE A 603 -3.18 -8.75 44.12
CA ILE A 603 -2.32 -9.27 43.04
C ILE A 603 -0.86 -8.79 43.15
N GLN A 604 -0.58 -7.58 43.64
CA GLN A 604 0.78 -7.01 43.73
C GLN A 604 1.82 -7.93 44.40
N PRO A 605 1.52 -8.63 45.51
CA PRO A 605 2.47 -9.53 46.15
C PRO A 605 2.89 -10.74 45.30
N ILE A 606 2.07 -11.10 44.30
CA ILE A 606 2.32 -12.23 43.38
C ILE A 606 3.18 -11.78 42.20
N GLN A 607 2.90 -10.59 41.65
CA GLN A 607 3.61 -10.05 40.49
C GLN A 607 5.05 -9.61 40.81
N ASN A 608 5.31 -9.13 42.03
CA ASN A 608 6.63 -8.69 42.48
C ASN A 608 7.15 -9.49 43.68
N PRO A 609 7.56 -10.76 43.49
CA PRO A 609 8.02 -11.62 44.59
C PRO A 609 9.30 -11.12 45.31
N GLY A 610 10.03 -10.17 44.71
CA GLY A 610 11.33 -9.67 45.20
C GLY A 610 11.30 -8.49 46.19
N GLN A 611 10.20 -7.74 46.32
CA GLN A 611 10.17 -6.53 47.18
C GLN A 611 9.76 -6.78 48.64
N GLY A 612 9.29 -7.98 48.98
CA GLY A 612 8.85 -8.35 50.33
C GLY A 612 9.76 -9.33 51.07
N ALA A 613 10.91 -9.72 50.51
CA ALA A 613 11.81 -10.70 51.12
C ALA A 613 12.74 -10.04 52.17
N GLY A 614 12.14 -9.49 53.23
CA GLY A 614 12.86 -9.28 54.48
C GLY A 614 13.15 -10.64 55.13
N ASN A 615 14.43 -11.00 55.23
CA ASN A 615 15.01 -12.05 56.09
C ASN A 615 14.01 -13.03 56.75
N ALA A 616 13.55 -14.03 56.00
CA ALA A 616 12.95 -15.23 56.58
C ALA A 616 13.90 -16.40 56.35
N GLY A 617 14.43 -16.93 57.45
CA GLY A 617 15.58 -17.83 57.50
C GLY A 617 15.42 -19.09 56.64
N ARG A 618 16.53 -19.44 55.98
CA ARG A 618 16.80 -20.79 55.48
C ARG A 618 16.86 -21.75 56.68
N SER A 619 15.77 -22.45 56.96
CA SER A 619 15.79 -23.67 57.76
C SER A 619 15.42 -24.83 56.84
N GLY A 620 16.35 -25.78 56.73
CA GLY A 620 16.23 -26.95 55.88
C GLY A 620 15.20 -27.95 56.42
N GLY A 621 14.36 -28.43 55.51
CA GLY A 621 13.49 -29.59 55.71
C GLY A 621 13.18 -30.20 54.35
N ARG A 622 13.90 -31.25 53.98
CA ARG A 622 13.74 -31.99 52.72
C ARG A 622 12.51 -32.90 52.84
N GLY A 623 11.32 -32.32 52.70
CA GLY A 623 10.06 -33.03 52.62
C GLY A 623 9.08 -32.22 51.77
N SER A 624 8.40 -32.88 50.84
CA SER A 624 7.35 -32.38 49.92
C SER A 624 6.49 -31.24 50.48
N GLN A 625 7.02 -30.02 50.46
CA GLN A 625 6.28 -28.80 50.76
C GLN A 625 6.21 -28.01 49.46
N ILE A 626 4.98 -27.65 49.09
CA ILE A 626 4.69 -26.76 47.97
C ILE A 626 5.54 -25.50 48.12
N ASP A 627 6.13 -25.03 47.03
CA ASP A 627 6.99 -23.84 47.02
C ASP A 627 6.27 -22.67 47.72
N PRO A 628 6.90 -21.97 48.68
CA PRO A 628 6.27 -20.86 49.40
C PRO A 628 5.65 -19.79 48.50
N GLN A 629 6.15 -19.65 47.26
CA GLN A 629 5.58 -18.75 46.26
C GLN A 629 4.26 -19.28 45.71
N THR A 630 4.18 -20.55 45.34
CA THR A 630 2.92 -21.20 44.89
C THR A 630 1.84 -21.12 45.99
N GLN A 631 2.21 -21.28 47.26
CA GLN A 631 1.26 -21.17 48.36
C GLN A 631 0.68 -19.74 48.51
N LYS A 632 1.49 -18.70 48.27
CA LYS A 632 1.02 -17.31 48.24
C LYS A 632 0.08 -17.07 47.06
N SER A 633 0.39 -17.60 45.88
CA SER A 633 -0.48 -17.48 44.69
C SER A 633 -1.85 -18.12 44.90
N ILE A 634 -1.90 -19.33 45.48
CA ILE A 634 -3.15 -20.03 45.80
C ILE A 634 -3.99 -19.23 46.80
N HIS A 635 -3.35 -18.68 47.83
CA HIS A 635 -4.05 -17.87 48.82
C HIS A 635 -4.64 -16.60 48.19
N ALA A 636 -3.86 -15.90 47.37
CA ALA A 636 -4.32 -14.70 46.69
C ALA A 636 -5.45 -14.99 45.68
N TYR A 637 -5.37 -16.10 44.93
CA TYR A 637 -6.49 -16.57 44.09
C TYR A 637 -7.77 -16.75 44.91
N THR A 638 -7.68 -17.43 46.06
CA THR A 638 -8.84 -17.70 46.92
C THR A 638 -9.46 -16.41 47.48
N VAL A 639 -8.61 -15.47 47.93
CA VAL A 639 -9.05 -14.17 48.44
C VAL A 639 -9.71 -13.35 47.33
N LEU A 640 -9.11 -13.31 46.15
CA LEU A 640 -9.63 -12.56 45.00
C LEU A 640 -10.94 -13.16 44.47
N ASN A 641 -11.03 -14.48 44.38
CA ASN A 641 -12.25 -15.16 43.96
C ASN A 641 -13.42 -14.82 44.90
N ARG A 642 -13.21 -14.93 46.22
CA ARG A 642 -14.24 -14.60 47.23
C ARG A 642 -14.64 -13.12 47.19
N PHE A 643 -13.67 -12.24 46.95
CA PHE A 643 -13.91 -10.81 46.80
C PHE A 643 -14.80 -10.50 45.58
N LEU A 644 -14.47 -11.05 44.41
CA LEU A 644 -15.23 -10.83 43.18
C LEU A 644 -16.61 -11.50 43.22
N GLN A 645 -16.74 -12.69 43.80
CA GLN A 645 -18.05 -13.30 44.07
C GLN A 645 -18.90 -12.36 44.93
N GLY A 646 -18.33 -11.83 46.01
CA GLY A 646 -19.02 -10.89 46.90
C GLY A 646 -19.41 -9.58 46.22
N PHE A 647 -18.59 -9.09 45.29
CA PHE A 647 -18.90 -7.92 44.47
C PHE A 647 -20.09 -8.17 43.54
N ILE A 648 -20.07 -9.27 42.78
CA ILE A 648 -21.16 -9.63 41.85
C ILE A 648 -22.47 -9.91 42.59
N ASP A 649 -22.42 -10.54 43.77
CA ASP A 649 -23.59 -10.82 44.62
C ASP A 649 -24.15 -9.58 45.37
N HIS A 650 -23.66 -8.37 45.08
CA HIS A 650 -24.03 -7.12 45.78
C HIS A 650 -23.83 -7.18 47.31
N SER A 651 -22.94 -8.06 47.80
CA SER A 651 -22.70 -8.23 49.24
C SER A 651 -21.82 -7.12 49.83
N LEU A 652 -21.08 -6.41 48.97
CA LEU A 652 -20.18 -5.31 49.31
C LEU A 652 -20.85 -3.95 49.09
N ARG A 653 -21.57 -3.45 50.10
CA ARG A 653 -22.34 -2.19 50.01
C ARG A 653 -21.51 -0.95 49.62
N ASP A 654 -20.21 -0.96 49.91
CA ASP A 654 -19.31 0.16 49.63
C ASP A 654 -18.84 0.22 48.16
N ILE A 655 -19.02 -0.87 47.40
CA ILE A 655 -18.53 -1.06 46.03
C ILE A 655 -19.63 -1.76 45.23
N ASP A 656 -20.73 -1.04 45.03
CA ASP A 656 -21.91 -1.57 44.35
C ASP A 656 -21.95 -1.18 42.86
N TYR A 657 -22.70 -1.92 42.04
CA TYR A 657 -22.86 -1.64 40.60
C TYR A 657 -24.33 -1.64 40.14
N ILE A 658 -24.59 -0.94 39.05
CA ILE A 658 -25.92 -0.82 38.44
C ILE A 658 -25.85 -1.30 36.99
N ILE A 659 -26.85 -2.08 36.58
CA ILE A 659 -27.00 -2.53 35.19
C ILE A 659 -27.84 -1.49 34.43
N LYS A 660 -27.33 -1.02 33.28
CA LYS A 660 -28.01 -0.02 32.43
C LYS A 660 -27.68 -0.22 30.97
N ASP A 661 -28.48 0.34 30.07
CA ASP A 661 -28.13 0.39 28.65
C ASP A 661 -27.29 1.61 28.31
N LYS A 662 -26.41 1.49 27.31
CA LYS A 662 -25.71 2.63 26.73
C LYS A 662 -26.67 3.50 25.92
N VAL A 663 -26.51 4.81 26.04
CA VAL A 663 -27.24 5.75 25.17
C VAL A 663 -26.69 5.65 23.74
N LEU A 664 -27.52 5.92 22.73
CA LEU A 664 -27.12 5.85 21.31
C LEU A 664 -25.81 6.59 21.01
N LEU A 665 -25.61 7.77 21.61
CA LEU A 665 -24.38 8.54 21.42
C LEU A 665 -23.15 7.89 22.10
N GLU A 666 -23.34 7.20 23.24
CA GLU A 666 -22.29 6.43 23.90
C GLU A 666 -21.87 5.22 23.06
N ASN A 667 -22.84 4.58 22.38
CA ASN A 667 -22.58 3.50 21.43
C ASN A 667 -21.86 3.98 20.17
N LEU A 668 -22.30 5.11 19.58
CA LEU A 668 -21.71 5.64 18.35
C LEU A 668 -20.26 6.10 18.55
N LEU A 669 -19.97 6.78 19.66
CA LEU A 669 -18.63 7.31 19.96
C LEU A 669 -17.74 6.30 20.70
N ASN A 670 -18.29 5.13 21.06
CA ASN A 670 -17.66 4.16 21.96
C ASN A 670 -17.04 4.85 23.20
N MET A 671 -17.85 5.66 23.89
CA MET A 671 -17.41 6.43 25.04
C MET A 671 -18.54 6.57 26.06
N GLU A 672 -18.28 6.26 27.31
CA GLU A 672 -19.23 6.38 28.41
C GLU A 672 -19.28 7.83 28.88
N PHE A 673 -20.45 8.47 28.98
CA PHE A 673 -20.55 9.85 29.49
C PHE A 673 -20.58 9.90 31.01
N THR A 674 -21.01 8.82 31.67
CA THR A 674 -21.16 8.77 33.13
C THR A 674 -19.87 8.27 33.79
N ASP A 675 -19.31 9.03 34.74
CA ASP A 675 -18.17 8.55 35.54
C ASP A 675 -18.63 7.61 36.68
N PRO A 676 -17.92 6.48 36.92
CA PRO A 676 -18.25 5.53 37.99
C PRO A 676 -17.74 6.01 39.36
N LEU A 677 -18.23 7.17 39.82
CA LEU A 677 -17.84 7.77 41.11
C LEU A 677 -18.61 7.15 42.29
N GLU A 678 -19.93 7.02 42.17
CA GLU A 678 -20.81 6.54 43.25
C GLU A 678 -21.10 5.04 43.16
N HIS A 679 -21.29 4.52 41.93
CA HIS A 679 -21.56 3.12 41.62
C HIS A 679 -20.77 2.70 40.38
N GLY A 680 -20.43 1.41 40.28
CA GLY A 680 -19.98 0.81 39.02
C GLY A 680 -21.14 0.68 38.03
N TYR A 681 -20.85 0.54 36.74
CA TYR A 681 -21.87 0.36 35.71
C TYR A 681 -21.59 -0.89 34.89
N PHE A 682 -22.62 -1.73 34.73
CA PHE A 682 -22.62 -2.86 33.81
C PHE A 682 -23.55 -2.50 32.66
N TYR A 683 -23.00 -2.42 31.46
CA TYR A 683 -23.72 -2.09 30.26
C TYR A 683 -24.12 -3.37 29.53
N ASN A 684 -25.41 -3.53 29.25
CA ASN A 684 -25.87 -4.61 28.39
C ASN A 684 -25.24 -4.44 27.00
N ASP A 685 -24.75 -5.53 26.42
CA ASP A 685 -24.12 -5.54 25.10
C ASP A 685 -24.89 -6.46 24.13
N SER A 686 -24.43 -6.57 22.89
CA SER A 686 -25.06 -7.42 21.87
C SER A 686 -24.55 -8.87 21.87
N GLY A 687 -23.99 -9.36 22.98
CA GLY A 687 -23.48 -10.74 23.11
C GLY A 687 -21.99 -10.94 22.79
N HIS A 688 -21.31 -9.92 22.26
CA HIS A 688 -20.00 -10.09 21.62
C HIS A 688 -18.98 -8.99 21.92
N SER A 689 -19.26 -8.03 22.81
CA SER A 689 -18.41 -6.83 22.90
C SER A 689 -16.99 -7.06 23.42
N PHE A 690 -16.76 -8.19 24.09
CA PHE A 690 -15.43 -8.60 24.53
C PHE A 690 -14.53 -9.05 23.37
N ASP A 691 -15.07 -9.22 22.16
CA ASP A 691 -14.26 -9.50 20.97
C ASP A 691 -13.23 -8.39 20.66
N ALA A 692 -13.42 -7.19 21.20
CA ALA A 692 -12.48 -6.07 21.13
C ALA A 692 -11.08 -6.40 21.68
N VAL A 693 -10.96 -7.32 22.66
CA VAL A 693 -9.65 -7.77 23.18
C VAL A 693 -9.04 -8.93 22.40
N LEU A 694 -9.76 -9.45 21.40
CA LEU A 694 -9.36 -10.55 20.52
C LEU A 694 -9.05 -10.02 19.11
N PHE A 695 -8.43 -10.87 18.28
CA PHE A 695 -8.31 -10.56 16.85
C PHE A 695 -9.68 -10.45 16.16
N PHE A 696 -10.67 -11.21 16.63
CA PHE A 696 -12.04 -11.26 16.11
C PHE A 696 -12.72 -9.88 16.01
N GLY A 697 -12.54 -9.01 17.01
CA GLY A 697 -13.10 -7.64 17.01
C GLY A 697 -12.29 -6.61 16.20
N ASN A 698 -11.08 -6.97 15.76
CA ASN A 698 -10.13 -6.04 15.11
C ASN A 698 -9.82 -6.39 13.64
N GLU A 699 -10.69 -7.17 13.00
CA GLU A 699 -10.50 -7.69 11.64
C GLU A 699 -10.14 -6.60 10.62
N MET A 700 -10.84 -5.46 10.63
CA MET A 700 -10.58 -4.35 9.70
C MET A 700 -9.15 -3.78 9.82
N THR A 701 -8.58 -3.76 11.03
CA THR A 701 -7.20 -3.29 11.24
C THR A 701 -6.19 -4.28 10.66
N LEU A 702 -6.45 -5.59 10.84
CA LEU A 702 -5.61 -6.67 10.29
C LEU A 702 -5.68 -6.71 8.76
N THR A 703 -6.89 -6.72 8.18
CA THR A 703 -7.08 -6.73 6.72
C THR A 703 -6.47 -5.50 6.05
N LEU A 704 -6.63 -4.29 6.62
CA LEU A 704 -6.06 -3.09 6.03
C LEU A 704 -4.52 -3.08 6.11
N PHE A 705 -3.95 -3.64 7.18
CA PHE A 705 -2.50 -3.85 7.28
C PHE A 705 -1.99 -4.81 6.20
N GLU A 706 -2.70 -5.92 5.97
CA GLU A 706 -2.37 -6.90 4.93
C GLU A 706 -2.43 -6.31 3.53
N ILE A 707 -3.47 -5.52 3.21
CA ILE A 707 -3.60 -4.84 1.92
C ILE A 707 -2.41 -3.91 1.68
N LEU A 708 -2.07 -3.09 2.68
CA LEU A 708 -0.96 -2.14 2.57
C LEU A 708 0.39 -2.85 2.40
N PHE A 709 0.63 -3.92 3.17
CA PHE A 709 1.87 -4.70 3.06
C PHE A 709 1.97 -5.41 1.71
N PHE A 710 0.91 -6.11 1.30
CA PHE A 710 0.84 -6.77 0.00
C PHE A 710 1.11 -5.76 -1.13
N SER A 711 0.45 -4.61 -1.08
CA SER A 711 0.59 -3.56 -2.09
C SER A 711 2.01 -2.99 -2.15
N LEU A 712 2.64 -2.76 -1.00
CA LEU A 712 4.01 -2.23 -0.95
C LEU A 712 5.00 -3.23 -1.55
N VAL A 713 4.86 -4.51 -1.22
CA VAL A 713 5.70 -5.57 -1.80
C VAL A 713 5.46 -5.70 -3.30
N ASP A 714 4.20 -5.63 -3.74
CA ASP A 714 3.85 -5.69 -5.16
C ASP A 714 4.47 -4.54 -5.96
N VAL A 715 4.40 -3.32 -5.45
CA VAL A 715 5.01 -2.14 -6.09
C VAL A 715 6.53 -2.31 -6.20
N ILE A 716 7.20 -2.80 -5.16
CA ILE A 716 8.67 -2.90 -5.16
C ILE A 716 9.15 -4.01 -6.10
N PHE A 717 8.50 -5.18 -6.08
CA PHE A 717 8.98 -6.38 -6.77
C PHE A 717 8.20 -6.73 -8.04
N HIS A 718 7.12 -6.01 -8.35
CA HIS A 718 6.25 -6.24 -9.50
C HIS A 718 5.71 -7.69 -9.60
N SER A 719 5.47 -8.33 -8.45
CA SER A 719 5.03 -9.73 -8.39
C SER A 719 3.96 -9.97 -7.33
N TYR A 720 2.75 -10.31 -7.78
CA TYR A 720 1.61 -10.64 -6.91
C TYR A 720 1.85 -11.91 -6.08
N VAL A 721 2.53 -12.91 -6.66
CA VAL A 721 2.82 -14.19 -5.99
C VAL A 721 3.81 -13.97 -4.85
N LEU A 722 4.88 -13.22 -5.09
CA LEU A 722 5.85 -12.90 -4.04
C LEU A 722 5.19 -12.07 -2.92
N ALA A 723 4.37 -11.08 -3.29
CA ALA A 723 3.59 -10.29 -2.33
C ALA A 723 2.70 -11.18 -1.44
N ALA A 724 2.01 -12.17 -2.01
CA ALA A 724 1.19 -13.11 -1.25
C ALA A 724 2.00 -13.96 -0.27
N ILE A 725 3.14 -14.52 -0.72
CA ILE A 725 4.00 -15.37 0.12
C ILE A 725 4.55 -14.58 1.30
N LEU A 726 5.07 -13.38 1.06
CA LEU A 726 5.60 -12.53 2.12
C LEU A 726 4.51 -12.08 3.08
N THR A 727 3.32 -11.76 2.57
CA THR A 727 2.16 -11.37 3.41
C THR A 727 1.73 -12.54 4.30
N PHE A 728 1.70 -13.76 3.77
CA PHE A 728 1.42 -14.97 4.55
C PHE A 728 2.45 -15.16 5.67
N PHE A 729 3.75 -15.09 5.35
CA PHE A 729 4.80 -15.25 6.37
C PHE A 729 4.69 -14.20 7.47
N LEU A 730 4.49 -12.93 7.10
CA LEU A 730 4.32 -11.85 8.07
C LEU A 730 3.11 -12.07 8.98
N MET A 731 1.99 -12.53 8.43
CA MET A 731 0.81 -12.88 9.22
C MET A 731 1.07 -14.01 10.22
N GLN A 732 1.77 -15.08 9.79
CA GLN A 732 2.12 -16.18 10.69
C GLN A 732 3.01 -15.71 11.85
N VAL A 733 3.96 -14.81 11.57
CA VAL A 733 4.79 -14.20 12.61
C VAL A 733 3.95 -13.37 13.58
N ILE A 734 3.00 -12.56 13.09
CA ILE A 734 2.11 -11.75 13.94
C ILE A 734 1.24 -12.64 14.85
N VAL A 735 0.64 -13.70 14.29
CA VAL A 735 -0.17 -14.66 15.05
C VAL A 735 0.69 -15.35 16.11
N MET A 736 1.86 -15.85 15.75
CA MET A 736 2.80 -16.50 16.66
C MET A 736 3.21 -15.58 17.83
N ILE A 737 3.52 -14.32 17.54
CA ILE A 737 3.87 -13.33 18.58
C ILE A 737 2.68 -13.08 19.51
N ARG A 738 1.48 -12.88 18.96
CA ARG A 738 0.27 -12.62 19.75
C ARG A 738 -0.10 -13.81 20.63
N ASP A 739 -0.01 -15.02 20.08
CA ASP A 739 -0.33 -16.27 20.77
C ASP A 739 0.63 -16.52 21.93
N SER A 740 1.95 -16.48 21.66
CA SER A 740 2.97 -16.71 22.69
C SER A 740 2.90 -15.67 23.82
N LEU A 741 2.78 -14.38 23.49
CA LEU A 741 2.65 -13.32 24.51
C LEU A 741 1.31 -13.37 25.24
N GLY A 742 0.24 -13.75 24.53
CA GLY A 742 -1.11 -13.92 25.06
C GLY A 742 -1.20 -15.06 26.08
N GLN A 743 -0.63 -16.21 25.75
CA GLN A 743 -0.55 -17.39 26.62
C GLN A 743 0.25 -17.07 27.90
N ASN A 744 1.38 -16.36 27.77
CA ASN A 744 2.19 -15.93 28.91
C ASN A 744 1.41 -14.96 29.83
N ASN A 745 0.70 -14.00 29.24
CA ASN A 745 -0.13 -13.07 30.01
C ASN A 745 -1.29 -13.81 30.70
N LEU A 746 -1.98 -14.70 29.99
CA LEU A 746 -3.08 -15.49 30.53
C LEU A 746 -2.63 -16.32 31.73
N ALA A 747 -1.54 -17.07 31.61
CA ALA A 747 -0.98 -17.86 32.72
C ALA A 747 -0.62 -16.99 33.93
N THR A 748 0.02 -15.83 33.69
CA THR A 748 0.46 -14.92 34.74
C THR A 748 -0.72 -14.28 35.47
N LYS A 749 -1.77 -13.85 34.76
CA LYS A 749 -2.91 -13.10 35.32
C LYS A 749 -3.96 -14.01 35.96
N THR A 750 -4.19 -15.18 35.39
CA THR A 750 -5.18 -16.15 35.91
C THR A 750 -4.61 -17.11 36.95
N LEU A 751 -3.28 -17.09 37.16
CA LEU A 751 -2.55 -18.00 38.05
C LEU A 751 -2.67 -19.48 37.65
N VAL A 752 -3.07 -19.74 36.40
CA VAL A 752 -3.08 -21.05 35.77
C VAL A 752 -1.67 -21.40 35.30
N ASP A 753 -1.25 -22.65 35.50
CA ASP A 753 0.05 -23.13 35.02
C ASP A 753 0.03 -23.21 33.48
N GLN A 754 1.02 -22.58 32.85
CA GLN A 754 1.17 -22.49 31.40
C GLN A 754 1.16 -23.86 30.71
N ARG A 755 1.56 -24.94 31.39
CA ARG A 755 1.56 -26.30 30.83
C ARG A 755 0.17 -26.82 30.47
N PHE A 756 -0.89 -26.19 30.99
CA PHE A 756 -2.28 -26.55 30.68
C PHE A 756 -2.90 -25.69 29.58
N LEU A 757 -2.18 -24.68 29.09
CA LEU A 757 -2.60 -23.87 27.95
C LEU A 757 -1.98 -24.48 26.69
N ILE A 758 -2.82 -25.06 25.84
CA ILE A 758 -2.42 -25.76 24.61
C ILE A 758 -2.68 -24.86 23.40
#